data_AF-A0A957GCP0-F1
#
_entry.id   AF-A0A957GCP0-F1
#
_cell.length_a   1.000
_cell.length_b   1.000
_cell.length_c   1.000
_cell.angle_alpha   90.00
_cell.angle_beta   90.00
_cell.angle_gamma   90.00
#
_symmetry.space_group_name_H-M   'P 1'
#
loop_
_entity.id
_entity.type
_entity.pdbx_description
1 polymer ?
#
loop_
_entity_poly.entity_id
_entity_poly.type
_entity_poly.pdbx_seq_one_letter_code
_entity_poly.pdbx_strand_id
1 'polypeptide(L)'
;MSNSGVYRLFVWGFFVALVLLLLGLAGCSGRVQADQAADWRFGIIETYESPADAAPAGAAWTRVRFHWGDAQPDGPATWLPPVTLEQIDAEIASGREVTGMLIGTPDWARGEDLLPQGLWLPPDDPQNLWANYVRQVVGRYAGRINHWVIWNEPDIWEKAAPGHTWDGTVEDFLQLQRTAYLVAKQTNPNAIIHLAAFTYFWDANYGREQYFSRLLDAILADPAAATHNYYFDVATAHLYFQPNLIYDVIQAFRQMMADHGLDKPLWLMETNAPPIDDPAWPVESPTLLVAQVEQAAFMPQALAVALAAGAERVAVFKLKDTTSDRAANPEPFGLLRMDGSRRPAYDTYQVAVQYLSGVQGAARERWNEVGQIRLDQAGFSTTVLFARLPFPQQAQVPATGDRAVLVDMWGAQQTLRPVNGVYVVDLPAALCTQPIGDYCMIGGETFYLVQAMAGGALPAGLPAINQSPTALPLPTPTVVAPLPTPAGMVGLPTVTPQPLPTATSSPELAQAMVQSNEAIVDYPREVTFRLELAEQADVRQATLVYGLRQQTCVEVDTQVPVEVTGRELTWTWAMVRSGNPPPGAQLWWEWRLTDANGQTGVTPRQTLTFSDDRFDWRVVQAEGIHLHWYKGDEVGPLLLDAAVAGLAQLEADMGITLQGDVQFYIYGDPAEMRDAVLYIQDWAGGVAFAEYNTILIGVPPDIADSWGRTTVRHELAHLVVEQFAWSCVGGRRPTWLNEGLAVYAQGPPDEVTRSEIAQGIAQNLFMPLRSLNGAFPSHSEQAGLAYSQSYSVVDFMLARYGAPAMQTLLQTLAAGAGYDEALQAVYDLNVDGLETAWRATIGAPPRVIPPTPTAVVAASIPTIVPLSGAQSMPTPPSAAATAAPAGTTTNDSPGISVCGVGLAPLLLFGWFGRRRQRQSDATT
;
A
#
# COMPACT_ATOMS: atom_id res chain seq x y z
N MET A 1 35.20 -70.37 52.74
CA MET A 1 36.20 -71.13 51.94
C MET A 1 35.56 -71.52 50.62
N SER A 2 36.30 -71.34 49.51
CA SER A 2 36.10 -71.95 48.19
C SER A 2 34.82 -71.56 47.42
N ASN A 3 34.96 -70.83 46.32
CA ASN A 3 35.18 -71.35 44.95
C ASN A 3 33.92 -72.05 44.39
N SER A 4 33.58 -71.99 43.12
CA SER A 4 34.02 -71.26 41.92
C SER A 4 33.30 -71.96 40.78
N GLY A 5 32.81 -71.22 39.79
CA GLY A 5 32.38 -71.73 38.48
C GLY A 5 31.21 -72.71 38.56
N VAL A 6 30.01 -72.42 38.07
CA VAL A 6 29.71 -72.33 36.63
C VAL A 6 28.36 -71.59 36.42
N TYR A 7 27.80 -70.93 37.45
CA TYR A 7 26.46 -70.33 37.44
C TYR A 7 26.43 -68.78 37.40
N ARG A 8 27.37 -68.12 36.72
CA ARG A 8 27.42 -66.63 36.67
C ARG A 8 27.26 -65.96 35.29
N LEU A 9 27.01 -66.73 34.22
CA LEU A 9 26.73 -66.16 32.89
C LEU A 9 25.23 -66.16 32.50
N PHE A 10 24.36 -66.80 33.28
CA PHE A 10 22.90 -66.79 33.04
C PHE A 10 22.12 -65.79 33.92
N VAL A 11 22.73 -65.24 34.97
CA VAL A 11 22.04 -64.34 35.91
C VAL A 11 22.20 -62.86 35.56
N TRP A 12 23.18 -62.48 34.72
CA TRP A 12 23.31 -61.10 34.22
C TRP A 12 22.51 -60.83 32.93
N GLY A 13 22.17 -61.87 32.15
CA GLY A 13 21.34 -61.71 30.95
C GLY A 13 19.86 -61.43 31.26
N PHE A 14 19.33 -62.01 32.34
CA PHE A 14 17.92 -61.86 32.70
C PHE A 14 17.64 -60.58 33.49
N PHE A 15 18.61 -60.09 34.28
CA PHE A 15 18.46 -58.84 35.03
C PHE A 15 18.59 -57.60 34.15
N VAL A 16 19.41 -57.65 33.09
CA VAL A 16 19.52 -56.54 32.13
C VAL A 16 18.29 -56.46 31.22
N ALA A 17 17.70 -57.60 30.84
CA ALA A 17 16.46 -57.63 30.05
C ALA A 17 15.22 -57.20 30.86
N LEU A 18 15.15 -57.52 32.16
CA LEU A 18 14.01 -57.13 33.00
C LEU A 18 14.10 -55.67 33.50
N VAL A 19 15.31 -55.13 33.69
CA VAL A 19 15.52 -53.70 34.04
C VAL A 19 15.32 -52.79 32.82
N LEU A 20 15.62 -53.26 31.60
CA LEU A 20 15.31 -52.51 30.37
C LEU A 20 13.84 -52.59 29.93
N LEU A 21 13.06 -53.55 30.44
CA LEU A 21 11.61 -53.63 30.18
C LEU A 21 10.76 -52.90 31.24
N LEU A 22 11.31 -52.59 32.42
CA LEU A 22 10.57 -51.97 33.54
C LEU A 22 11.10 -50.60 33.98
N LEU A 23 12.32 -50.18 33.62
CA LEU A 23 12.71 -48.76 33.67
C LEU A 23 12.34 -48.09 32.34
N GLY A 24 11.12 -47.54 32.29
CA GLY A 24 10.75 -46.61 31.23
C GLY A 24 9.26 -46.45 30.97
N LEU A 25 8.42 -47.34 31.49
CA LEU A 25 6.97 -47.17 31.56
C LEU A 25 6.51 -46.10 32.58
N ALA A 26 7.35 -45.10 32.87
CA ALA A 26 7.00 -43.93 33.66
C ALA A 26 7.93 -42.76 33.27
N GLY A 27 7.52 -41.96 32.30
CA GLY A 27 8.30 -40.78 31.89
C GLY A 27 7.78 -40.13 30.63
N CYS A 28 6.83 -39.21 30.81
CA CYS A 28 6.31 -38.27 29.83
C CYS A 28 5.54 -38.88 28.65
N SER A 29 4.22 -38.87 28.81
CA SER A 29 3.26 -38.58 27.75
C SER A 29 3.54 -37.19 27.15
N GLY A 30 4.70 -37.00 26.53
CA GLY A 30 4.95 -35.91 25.61
C GLY A 30 4.53 -36.43 24.24
N ARG A 31 3.35 -36.03 23.75
CA ARG A 31 3.14 -36.01 22.32
C ARG A 31 4.28 -35.16 21.76
N VAL A 32 5.27 -35.77 21.11
CA VAL A 32 6.11 -35.05 20.17
C VAL A 32 5.16 -34.65 19.06
N GLN A 33 4.61 -33.44 19.19
CA GLN A 33 3.98 -32.73 18.10
C GLN A 33 5.08 -32.67 17.04
N ALA A 34 4.91 -33.38 15.93
CA ALA A 34 5.83 -33.26 14.83
C ALA A 34 5.87 -31.77 14.49
N ASP A 35 7.02 -31.13 14.71
CA ASP A 35 7.24 -29.74 14.36
C ASP A 35 6.92 -29.63 12.88
N GLN A 36 5.79 -29.00 12.55
CA GLN A 36 5.52 -28.69 11.15
C GLN A 36 6.60 -27.67 10.76
N ALA A 37 7.39 -28.02 9.75
CA ALA A 37 8.36 -27.09 9.20
C ALA A 37 7.66 -25.77 8.87
N ALA A 38 8.28 -24.64 9.24
CA ALA A 38 7.74 -23.32 8.97
C ALA A 38 7.44 -23.17 7.48
N ASP A 39 6.30 -22.54 7.15
CA ASP A 39 5.90 -22.36 5.76
C ASP A 39 6.83 -21.34 5.10
N TRP A 40 7.54 -21.78 4.07
CA TRP A 40 8.57 -21.03 3.36
C TRP A 40 8.11 -19.67 2.83
N ARG A 41 6.79 -19.45 2.70
CA ARG A 41 6.22 -18.17 2.25
C ARG A 41 6.38 -17.05 3.25
N PHE A 42 6.49 -17.35 4.56
CA PHE A 42 6.43 -16.34 5.61
C PHE A 42 7.79 -16.13 6.28
N GLY A 43 8.29 -14.90 6.20
CA GLY A 43 9.56 -14.47 6.77
C GLY A 43 9.40 -13.38 7.82
N ILE A 44 10.45 -13.20 8.62
CA ILE A 44 10.61 -12.02 9.47
C ILE A 44 12.03 -11.51 9.24
N ILE A 45 12.19 -10.21 9.09
CA ILE A 45 13.50 -9.60 8.82
C ILE A 45 14.29 -9.47 10.13
N GLU A 46 15.59 -9.77 10.05
CA GLU A 46 16.57 -9.66 11.15
C GLU A 46 16.31 -10.58 12.35
N THR A 47 15.86 -11.81 12.07
CA THR A 47 15.67 -12.86 13.08
C THR A 47 16.90 -13.18 13.93
N TYR A 48 18.10 -12.93 13.41
CA TYR A 48 19.36 -13.17 14.13
C TYR A 48 19.54 -12.30 15.38
N GLU A 49 18.71 -11.27 15.56
CA GLU A 49 18.64 -10.45 16.79
C GLU A 49 17.94 -11.19 17.96
N SER A 50 17.05 -12.13 17.66
CA SER A 50 16.50 -13.07 18.66
C SER A 50 16.09 -14.42 18.03
N PRO A 51 17.06 -15.29 17.70
CA PRO A 51 16.78 -16.58 17.03
C PRO A 51 15.82 -17.49 17.80
N ALA A 52 15.84 -17.38 19.14
CA ALA A 52 14.99 -18.17 20.04
C ALA A 52 13.51 -17.77 19.95
N ASP A 53 13.21 -16.52 19.61
CA ASP A 53 11.83 -16.03 19.41
C ASP A 53 11.39 -16.14 17.95
N ALA A 54 12.32 -16.19 17.00
CA ALA A 54 12.01 -16.35 15.58
C ALA A 54 11.34 -17.71 15.26
N ALA A 55 11.84 -18.80 15.85
CA ALA A 55 11.31 -20.14 15.60
C ALA A 55 9.86 -20.32 16.09
N PRO A 56 9.50 -19.95 17.34
CA PRO A 56 8.11 -19.99 17.79
C PRO A 56 7.19 -19.07 16.99
N ALA A 57 7.68 -17.92 16.48
CA ALA A 57 6.88 -17.03 15.64
C ALA A 57 6.51 -17.67 14.28
N GLY A 58 7.22 -18.71 13.85
CA GLY A 58 7.01 -19.37 12.55
C GLY A 58 7.73 -18.69 11.40
N ALA A 59 8.81 -17.93 11.65
CA ALA A 59 9.63 -17.35 10.59
C ALA A 59 10.38 -18.47 9.85
N ALA A 60 10.12 -18.64 8.54
CA ALA A 60 10.80 -19.62 7.70
C ALA A 60 12.03 -19.07 6.99
N TRP A 61 12.16 -17.75 6.92
CA TRP A 61 13.30 -17.09 6.29
C TRP A 61 13.52 -15.68 6.85
N THR A 62 14.72 -15.14 6.59
CA THR A 62 15.18 -13.84 7.08
C THR A 62 16.06 -13.15 6.05
N ARG A 63 16.30 -11.85 6.25
CA ARG A 63 17.22 -11.06 5.43
C ARG A 63 18.33 -10.45 6.28
N VAL A 64 19.56 -10.56 5.79
CA VAL A 64 20.77 -9.93 6.35
C VAL A 64 21.21 -8.80 5.42
N ARG A 65 21.40 -7.60 5.99
CA ARG A 65 21.94 -6.44 5.25
C ARG A 65 23.47 -6.51 5.22
N PHE A 66 24.04 -6.63 4.02
CA PHE A 66 25.47 -6.50 3.74
C PHE A 66 25.75 -5.12 3.16
N HIS A 67 25.93 -4.13 4.05
CA HIS A 67 26.38 -2.81 3.62
C HIS A 67 27.88 -2.88 3.26
N TRP A 68 28.26 -2.56 2.02
CA TRP A 68 29.63 -2.67 1.54
C TRP A 68 30.59 -1.78 2.33
N GLY A 69 30.15 -0.56 2.66
CA GLY A 69 30.95 0.36 3.49
C GLY A 69 31.23 -0.18 4.89
N ASP A 70 30.29 -0.93 5.46
CA ASP A 70 30.46 -1.51 6.81
C ASP A 70 31.32 -2.77 6.73
N ALA A 71 31.15 -3.55 5.65
CA ALA A 71 31.92 -4.76 5.40
C ALA A 71 33.39 -4.47 5.06
N GLN A 72 33.65 -3.38 4.35
CA GLN A 72 34.97 -3.00 3.84
C GLN A 72 35.24 -1.50 4.07
N PRO A 73 35.35 -1.03 5.33
CA PRO A 73 35.48 0.40 5.60
C PRO A 73 36.78 1.01 5.07
N ASP A 74 37.88 0.26 5.14
CA ASP A 74 39.22 0.78 4.83
C ASP A 74 39.78 0.33 3.47
N GLY A 75 39.09 -0.56 2.76
CA GLY A 75 39.56 -1.14 1.51
C GLY A 75 39.14 -2.59 1.26
N PRO A 76 39.44 -3.14 0.06
CA PRO A 76 38.95 -4.45 -0.38
C PRO A 76 39.58 -5.64 0.38
N ALA A 77 40.68 -5.41 1.11
CA ALA A 77 41.32 -6.43 1.94
C ALA A 77 40.62 -6.63 3.29
N THR A 78 39.88 -5.62 3.76
CA THR A 78 39.13 -5.67 5.02
C THR A 78 37.84 -6.45 4.84
N TRP A 79 37.43 -7.20 5.86
CA TRP A 79 36.13 -7.88 5.89
C TRP A 79 35.56 -7.91 7.31
N LEU A 80 34.55 -7.08 7.56
CA LEU A 80 33.79 -6.99 8.81
C LEU A 80 32.34 -7.44 8.55
N PRO A 81 32.00 -8.71 8.77
CA PRO A 81 30.67 -9.18 8.43
C PRO A 81 29.61 -8.52 9.35
N PRO A 82 28.44 -8.12 8.82
CA PRO A 82 27.36 -7.53 9.62
C PRO A 82 26.79 -8.52 10.63
N VAL A 83 26.84 -9.81 10.29
CA VAL A 83 26.41 -10.94 11.10
C VAL A 83 27.48 -12.02 11.02
N THR A 84 27.82 -12.64 12.16
CA THR A 84 28.86 -13.68 12.20
C THR A 84 28.44 -14.92 11.41
N LEU A 85 29.41 -15.70 10.93
CA LEU A 85 29.12 -17.00 10.30
C LEU A 85 28.39 -17.95 11.24
N GLU A 86 28.68 -17.90 12.54
CA GLU A 86 28.00 -18.70 13.56
C GLU A 86 26.51 -18.35 13.65
N GLN A 87 26.16 -17.07 13.62
CA GLN A 87 24.76 -16.64 13.59
C GLN A 87 24.05 -17.10 12.32
N ILE A 88 24.68 -16.99 11.14
CA ILE A 88 24.10 -17.50 9.88
C ILE A 88 23.92 -19.02 9.94
N ASP A 89 24.91 -19.77 10.43
CA ASP A 89 24.82 -21.22 10.58
C ASP A 89 23.73 -21.61 11.60
N ALA A 90 23.48 -20.79 12.63
CA ALA A 90 22.41 -20.98 13.60
C ALA A 90 21.01 -20.74 12.99
N GLU A 91 20.84 -19.73 12.12
CA GLU A 91 19.61 -19.52 11.36
C GLU A 91 19.29 -20.74 10.48
N ILE A 92 20.28 -21.20 9.71
CA ILE A 92 20.15 -22.38 8.84
C ILE A 92 19.85 -23.65 9.66
N ALA A 93 20.53 -23.85 10.79
CA ALA A 93 20.28 -24.98 11.68
C ALA A 93 18.88 -24.96 12.30
N SER A 94 18.27 -23.77 12.41
CA SER A 94 16.88 -23.59 12.85
C SER A 94 15.86 -23.75 11.71
N GLY A 95 16.31 -24.17 10.52
CA GLY A 95 15.47 -24.37 9.34
C GLY A 95 15.10 -23.08 8.61
N ARG A 96 15.77 -21.96 8.92
CA ARG A 96 15.50 -20.67 8.25
C ARG A 96 16.40 -20.45 7.05
N GLU A 97 15.80 -20.05 5.93
CA GLU A 97 16.54 -19.58 4.77
C GLU A 97 17.06 -18.16 5.01
N VAL A 98 18.32 -17.90 4.65
CA VAL A 98 18.95 -16.58 4.79
C VAL A 98 19.08 -15.94 3.42
N THR A 99 18.49 -14.75 3.27
CA THR A 99 18.62 -13.86 2.11
C THR A 99 19.63 -12.76 2.42
N GLY A 100 20.59 -12.51 1.52
CA GLY A 100 21.52 -11.38 1.63
C GLY A 100 21.04 -10.18 0.83
N MET A 101 21.24 -8.96 1.34
CA MET A 101 21.03 -7.72 0.58
C MET A 101 22.34 -6.95 0.46
N LEU A 102 22.79 -6.69 -0.77
CA LEU A 102 24.01 -5.93 -1.03
C LEU A 102 23.68 -4.45 -1.24
N ILE A 103 24.29 -3.56 -0.47
CA ILE A 103 23.96 -2.13 -0.50
C ILE A 103 25.15 -1.25 -0.09
N GLY A 104 25.16 0.01 -0.52
CA GLY A 104 26.08 1.04 -0.07
C GLY A 104 27.41 0.99 -0.79
N THR A 105 28.02 2.14 -1.01
CA THR A 105 29.35 2.24 -1.63
C THR A 105 30.30 2.94 -0.65
N PRO A 106 31.40 2.30 -0.22
CA PRO A 106 32.37 2.94 0.65
C PRO A 106 33.04 4.11 -0.04
N ASP A 107 33.45 5.11 0.73
CA ASP A 107 34.09 6.32 0.20
C ASP A 107 35.33 6.02 -0.64
N TRP A 108 36.15 5.01 -0.28
CA TRP A 108 37.34 4.64 -1.05
C TRP A 108 37.03 3.96 -2.39
N ALA A 109 35.81 3.44 -2.57
CA ALA A 109 35.36 2.80 -3.80
C ALA A 109 34.38 3.67 -4.60
N ARG A 110 34.11 4.90 -4.15
CA ARG A 110 33.18 5.83 -4.78
C ARG A 110 33.92 6.73 -5.78
N GLY A 111 33.43 6.76 -7.02
CA GLY A 111 33.92 7.66 -8.07
C GLY A 111 33.46 9.11 -7.89
N GLU A 112 33.97 10.01 -8.72
CA GLU A 112 33.53 11.42 -8.76
C GLU A 112 32.05 11.57 -9.16
N ASP A 113 31.52 10.58 -9.88
CA ASP A 113 30.12 10.43 -10.28
C ASP A 113 29.23 9.83 -9.17
N LEU A 114 29.79 9.60 -7.97
CA LEU A 114 29.15 8.95 -6.83
C LEU A 114 28.81 7.46 -7.04
N LEU A 115 29.22 6.85 -8.16
CA LEU A 115 29.01 5.44 -8.46
C LEU A 115 30.20 4.60 -7.95
N PRO A 116 30.07 3.26 -7.86
CA PRO A 116 31.23 2.40 -7.67
C PRO A 116 32.30 2.62 -8.76
N GLN A 117 33.53 2.89 -8.35
CA GLN A 117 34.63 3.11 -9.28
C GLN A 117 34.83 1.88 -10.18
N GLY A 118 34.91 2.14 -11.49
CA GLY A 118 35.06 1.10 -12.49
C GLY A 118 33.79 0.29 -12.77
N LEU A 119 32.61 0.73 -12.33
CA LEU A 119 31.33 0.03 -12.54
C LEU A 119 31.08 -0.35 -14.01
N TRP A 120 31.49 0.50 -14.95
CA TRP A 120 31.34 0.30 -16.40
C TRP A 120 32.47 -0.51 -17.06
N LEU A 121 33.49 -0.93 -16.31
CA LEU A 121 34.52 -1.86 -16.80
C LEU A 121 33.94 -3.29 -16.87
N PRO A 122 34.53 -4.19 -17.68
CA PRO A 122 34.14 -5.60 -17.70
C PRO A 122 34.10 -6.22 -16.30
N PRO A 123 33.15 -7.14 -15.99
CA PRO A 123 33.04 -7.74 -14.65
C PRO A 123 34.27 -8.55 -14.18
N ASP A 124 35.14 -8.98 -15.10
CA ASP A 124 36.41 -9.65 -14.84
C ASP A 124 37.60 -8.68 -14.75
N ASP A 125 37.40 -7.39 -15.01
CA ASP A 125 38.42 -6.36 -14.84
C ASP A 125 38.70 -6.16 -13.35
N PRO A 126 39.98 -6.23 -12.91
CA PRO A 126 40.34 -6.03 -11.50
C PRO A 126 40.01 -4.63 -10.98
N GLN A 127 39.78 -3.63 -11.84
CA GLN A 127 39.37 -2.29 -11.46
C GLN A 127 37.85 -2.11 -11.35
N ASN A 128 37.03 -3.10 -11.72
CA ASN A 128 35.60 -3.07 -11.41
C ASN A 128 35.40 -3.44 -9.93
N LEU A 129 35.38 -2.43 -9.06
CA LEU A 129 35.37 -2.63 -7.61
C LEU A 129 34.07 -3.28 -7.11
N TRP A 130 32.94 -2.96 -7.74
CA TRP A 130 31.66 -3.60 -7.43
C TRP A 130 31.68 -5.08 -7.76
N ALA A 131 32.18 -5.47 -8.94
CA ALA A 131 32.33 -6.86 -9.33
C ALA A 131 33.20 -7.64 -8.32
N ASN A 132 34.30 -7.05 -7.86
CA ASN A 132 35.18 -7.67 -6.87
C ASN A 132 34.48 -7.89 -5.52
N TYR A 133 33.72 -6.90 -5.06
CA TYR A 133 32.93 -7.02 -3.82
C TYR A 133 31.87 -8.13 -3.95
N VAL A 134 31.08 -8.13 -5.02
CA VAL A 134 30.06 -9.17 -5.27
C VAL A 134 30.69 -10.56 -5.30
N ARG A 135 31.82 -10.72 -5.99
CA ARG A 135 32.57 -11.99 -6.04
C ARG A 135 33.01 -12.45 -4.65
N GLN A 136 33.49 -11.52 -3.82
CA GLN A 136 33.96 -11.83 -2.47
C GLN A 136 32.82 -12.21 -1.54
N VAL A 137 31.72 -11.44 -1.51
CA VAL A 137 30.58 -11.71 -0.60
C VAL A 137 29.83 -12.97 -1.03
N VAL A 138 29.46 -13.10 -2.30
CA VAL A 138 28.74 -14.28 -2.80
C VAL A 138 29.60 -15.55 -2.66
N GLY A 139 30.91 -15.45 -2.95
CA GLY A 139 31.83 -16.58 -2.80
C GLY A 139 32.04 -17.00 -1.34
N ARG A 140 32.11 -16.04 -0.42
CA ARG A 140 32.27 -16.32 1.02
C ARG A 140 31.07 -17.04 1.62
N TYR A 141 29.85 -16.72 1.17
CA TYR A 141 28.62 -17.33 1.68
C TYR A 141 28.00 -18.39 0.77
N ALA A 142 28.72 -18.83 -0.27
CA ALA A 142 28.28 -19.93 -1.14
C ALA A 142 27.99 -21.20 -0.30
N GLY A 143 26.85 -21.82 -0.56
CA GLY A 143 26.35 -22.97 0.21
C GLY A 143 25.60 -22.60 1.50
N ARG A 144 25.49 -21.31 1.85
CA ARG A 144 24.71 -20.80 2.99
C ARG A 144 23.64 -19.80 2.55
N ILE A 145 24.01 -18.84 1.70
CA ILE A 145 23.12 -17.80 1.17
C ILE A 145 23.07 -17.94 -0.34
N ASN A 146 21.88 -18.23 -0.85
CA ASN A 146 21.62 -18.32 -2.29
C ASN A 146 20.82 -17.13 -2.81
N HIS A 147 19.92 -16.55 -2.01
CA HIS A 147 19.13 -15.39 -2.41
C HIS A 147 19.91 -14.10 -2.13
N TRP A 148 20.09 -13.26 -3.16
CA TRP A 148 20.78 -11.98 -3.09
C TRP A 148 19.95 -10.85 -3.69
N VAL A 149 19.51 -9.93 -2.85
CA VAL A 149 18.85 -8.67 -3.23
C VAL A 149 19.91 -7.65 -3.58
N ILE A 150 19.82 -7.10 -4.78
CA ILE A 150 20.77 -6.10 -5.25
C ILE A 150 20.17 -4.72 -5.00
N TRP A 151 20.74 -4.04 -4.01
CA TRP A 151 20.33 -2.72 -3.55
C TRP A 151 18.98 -2.67 -2.81
N ASN A 152 18.67 -1.48 -2.31
CA ASN A 152 17.44 -1.18 -1.57
C ASN A 152 16.85 0.13 -2.07
N GLU A 153 15.62 0.11 -2.56
CA GLU A 153 14.82 1.31 -2.84
C GLU A 153 15.53 2.39 -3.70
N PRO A 154 16.13 2.03 -4.85
CA PRO A 154 16.77 3.01 -5.75
C PRO A 154 15.76 3.97 -6.40
N ASP A 155 14.47 3.71 -6.26
CA ASP A 155 13.37 4.55 -6.72
C ASP A 155 13.13 5.78 -5.84
N ILE A 156 13.72 5.83 -4.63
CA ILE A 156 13.77 7.03 -3.80
C ILE A 156 14.76 8.02 -4.41
N TRP A 157 14.27 8.87 -5.30
CA TRP A 157 15.13 9.74 -6.12
C TRP A 157 15.50 11.06 -5.46
N GLU A 158 14.76 11.52 -4.45
CA GLU A 158 15.05 12.78 -3.76
C GLU A 158 16.23 12.61 -2.82
N LYS A 159 17.37 13.25 -3.15
CA LYS A 159 18.64 13.08 -2.41
C LYS A 159 18.57 13.43 -0.92
N ALA A 160 17.68 14.34 -0.56
CA ALA A 160 17.50 14.77 0.83
C ALA A 160 16.61 13.81 1.65
N ALA A 161 15.91 12.89 0.99
CA ALA A 161 15.05 11.93 1.67
C ALA A 161 15.88 10.95 2.50
N PRO A 162 15.51 10.65 3.77
CA PRO A 162 16.24 9.71 4.62
C PRO A 162 16.42 8.30 4.05
N GLY A 163 15.55 7.89 3.12
CA GLY A 163 15.61 6.60 2.42
C GLY A 163 16.40 6.62 1.11
N HIS A 164 16.96 7.76 0.67
CA HIS A 164 17.69 7.82 -0.59
C HIS A 164 18.97 6.97 -0.53
N THR A 165 19.09 6.01 -1.44
CA THR A 165 20.23 5.10 -1.48
C THR A 165 20.99 5.11 -2.79
N TRP A 166 20.46 5.67 -3.88
CA TRP A 166 21.06 5.54 -5.21
C TRP A 166 21.19 6.89 -5.93
N ASP A 167 22.43 7.31 -6.16
CA ASP A 167 22.75 8.59 -6.81
C ASP A 167 22.73 8.54 -8.36
N GLY A 168 22.72 7.34 -8.94
CA GLY A 168 22.89 7.13 -10.38
C GLY A 168 21.61 7.16 -11.21
N THR A 169 21.76 7.04 -12.53
CA THR A 169 20.64 6.88 -13.47
C THR A 169 20.05 5.45 -13.41
N VAL A 170 18.98 5.21 -14.18
CA VAL A 170 18.43 3.85 -14.37
C VAL A 170 19.43 2.96 -15.10
N GLU A 171 20.17 3.51 -16.06
CA GLU A 171 21.21 2.82 -16.82
C GLU A 171 22.40 2.44 -15.93
N ASP A 172 22.80 3.33 -15.03
CA ASP A 172 23.84 3.04 -14.03
C ASP A 172 23.38 1.93 -13.08
N PHE A 173 22.11 1.99 -12.65
CA PHE A 173 21.55 0.94 -11.79
C PHE A 173 21.46 -0.40 -12.51
N LEU A 174 21.05 -0.40 -13.79
CA LEU A 174 21.08 -1.59 -14.63
C LEU A 174 22.50 -2.14 -14.75
N GLN A 175 23.51 -1.28 -14.91
CA GLN A 175 24.90 -1.74 -14.94
C GLN A 175 25.32 -2.39 -13.61
N LEU A 176 24.91 -1.82 -12.46
CA LEU A 176 25.11 -2.39 -11.13
C LEU A 176 24.45 -3.78 -11.00
N GLN A 177 23.18 -3.89 -11.38
CA GLN A 177 22.38 -5.11 -11.38
C GLN A 177 22.99 -6.19 -12.29
N ARG A 178 23.31 -5.83 -13.54
CA ARG A 178 23.92 -6.71 -14.54
C ARG A 178 25.26 -7.26 -14.06
N THR A 179 26.13 -6.40 -13.53
CA THR A 179 27.42 -6.80 -12.97
C THR A 179 27.23 -7.77 -11.80
N ALA A 180 26.32 -7.45 -10.88
CA ALA A 180 26.04 -8.33 -9.75
C ALA A 180 25.50 -9.69 -10.19
N TYR A 181 24.57 -9.72 -11.14
CA TYR A 181 24.00 -10.96 -11.67
C TYR A 181 25.07 -11.87 -12.29
N LEU A 182 25.88 -11.34 -13.21
CA LEU A 182 26.89 -12.12 -13.92
C LEU A 182 27.95 -12.68 -12.97
N VAL A 183 28.45 -11.84 -12.06
CA VAL A 183 29.48 -12.24 -11.09
C VAL A 183 28.94 -13.23 -10.07
N ALA A 184 27.73 -13.00 -9.56
CA ALA A 184 27.13 -13.89 -8.57
C ALA A 184 26.87 -15.28 -9.16
N LYS A 185 26.30 -15.38 -10.37
CA LYS A 185 26.08 -16.66 -11.06
C LYS A 185 27.39 -17.39 -11.40
N GLN A 186 28.44 -16.64 -11.76
CA GLN A 186 29.78 -17.22 -11.98
C GLN A 186 30.37 -17.78 -10.68
N THR A 187 30.15 -17.10 -9.56
CA THR A 187 30.79 -17.42 -8.27
C THR A 187 30.03 -18.51 -7.51
N ASN A 188 28.70 -18.44 -7.49
CA ASN A 188 27.80 -19.44 -6.93
C ASN A 188 26.72 -19.78 -7.97
N PRO A 189 26.81 -20.93 -8.66
CA PRO A 189 25.81 -21.33 -9.65
C PRO A 189 24.38 -21.47 -9.12
N ASN A 190 24.20 -21.62 -7.80
CA ASN A 190 22.90 -21.69 -7.14
C ASN A 190 22.37 -20.32 -6.69
N ALA A 191 23.10 -19.23 -6.96
CA ALA A 191 22.65 -17.89 -6.59
C ALA A 191 21.35 -17.53 -7.32
N ILE A 192 20.40 -16.96 -6.58
CA ILE A 192 19.13 -16.41 -7.04
C ILE A 192 19.21 -14.91 -6.81
N ILE A 193 19.12 -14.14 -7.87
CA ILE A 193 19.39 -12.70 -7.85
C ILE A 193 18.06 -11.97 -7.92
N HIS A 194 17.77 -11.16 -6.92
CA HIS A 194 16.58 -10.34 -6.90
C HIS A 194 16.91 -8.96 -7.48
N LEU A 195 15.94 -8.32 -8.12
CA LEU A 195 15.98 -6.88 -8.27
C LEU A 195 15.93 -6.21 -6.90
N ALA A 196 16.31 -4.93 -6.86
CA ALA A 196 16.11 -4.09 -5.68
C ALA A 196 14.68 -4.19 -5.17
N ALA A 197 14.52 -3.99 -3.87
CA ALA A 197 13.21 -3.84 -3.29
C ALA A 197 12.69 -2.41 -3.52
N PHE A 198 11.67 -2.27 -4.35
CA PHE A 198 11.11 -0.96 -4.74
C PHE A 198 9.96 -0.54 -3.82
N THR A 199 9.79 0.77 -3.64
CA THR A 199 8.72 1.36 -2.82
C THR A 199 7.43 1.67 -3.58
N TYR A 200 7.50 1.83 -4.91
CA TYR A 200 6.41 2.27 -5.82
C TYR A 200 5.97 3.74 -5.65
N PHE A 201 5.80 4.21 -4.40
CA PHE A 201 5.13 5.46 -4.10
C PHE A 201 5.91 6.72 -4.53
N TRP A 202 7.24 6.66 -4.60
CA TRP A 202 8.07 7.81 -4.99
C TRP A 202 7.90 8.27 -6.43
N ASP A 203 7.55 7.35 -7.33
CA ASP A 203 7.19 7.73 -8.69
C ASP A 203 5.67 7.94 -8.80
N ALA A 204 4.86 7.11 -8.13
CA ALA A 204 3.40 7.21 -8.20
C ALA A 204 2.87 8.55 -7.65
N ASN A 205 3.34 8.97 -6.48
CA ASN A 205 2.87 10.18 -5.81
C ASN A 205 3.31 11.46 -6.52
N TYR A 206 4.39 11.38 -7.30
CA TYR A 206 4.99 12.48 -8.03
C TYR A 206 4.68 12.43 -9.53
N GLY A 207 3.75 11.57 -9.96
CA GLY A 207 3.29 11.47 -11.35
C GLY A 207 4.37 11.06 -12.34
N ARG A 208 5.42 10.37 -11.87
CA ARG A 208 6.52 9.90 -12.71
C ARG A 208 6.22 8.49 -13.22
N GLU A 209 6.77 8.16 -14.37
CA GLU A 209 6.83 6.78 -14.80
C GLU A 209 7.61 5.95 -13.77
N GLN A 210 7.03 4.82 -13.37
CA GLN A 210 7.59 3.92 -12.37
C GLN A 210 9.02 3.52 -12.71
N TYR A 211 9.93 3.67 -11.76
CA TYR A 211 11.34 3.28 -11.87
C TYR A 211 11.45 1.83 -12.27
N PHE A 212 10.58 0.98 -11.72
CA PHE A 212 10.49 -0.43 -12.08
C PHE A 212 10.24 -0.60 -13.58
N SER A 213 9.27 0.12 -14.16
CA SER A 213 8.98 0.11 -15.60
C SER A 213 10.19 0.57 -16.42
N ARG A 214 10.74 1.76 -16.09
CA ARG A 214 11.91 2.32 -16.78
C ARG A 214 13.12 1.39 -16.74
N LEU A 215 13.30 0.67 -15.63
CA LEU A 215 14.36 -0.34 -15.51
C LEU A 215 14.10 -1.56 -16.39
N LEU A 216 12.84 -2.04 -16.49
CA LEU A 216 12.49 -3.14 -17.40
C LEU A 216 12.70 -2.74 -18.86
N ASP A 217 12.36 -1.52 -19.26
CA ASP A 217 12.65 -0.98 -20.59
C ASP A 217 14.16 -0.98 -20.87
N ALA A 218 14.96 -0.46 -19.94
CA ALA A 218 16.41 -0.44 -20.07
C ALA A 218 17.00 -1.86 -20.17
N ILE A 219 16.46 -2.82 -19.41
CA ILE A 219 16.85 -4.23 -19.47
C ILE A 219 16.52 -4.81 -20.86
N LEU A 220 15.33 -4.56 -21.39
CA LEU A 220 14.90 -5.09 -22.68
C LEU A 220 15.61 -4.46 -23.87
N ALA A 221 16.10 -3.23 -23.71
CA ALA A 221 16.94 -2.57 -24.71
C ALA A 221 18.33 -3.24 -24.83
N ASP A 222 18.80 -3.99 -23.83
CA ASP A 222 20.04 -4.76 -23.90
C ASP A 222 19.81 -6.09 -24.66
N PRO A 223 20.40 -6.27 -25.86
CA PRO A 223 20.21 -7.48 -26.66
C PRO A 223 20.77 -8.75 -25.99
N ALA A 224 21.64 -8.62 -24.99
CA ALA A 224 22.18 -9.74 -24.22
C ALA A 224 21.30 -10.10 -23.00
N ALA A 225 20.26 -9.32 -22.68
CA ALA A 225 19.44 -9.55 -21.48
C ALA A 225 18.76 -10.92 -21.50
N ALA A 226 18.12 -11.29 -22.61
CA ALA A 226 17.37 -12.54 -22.73
C ALA A 226 18.26 -13.78 -22.47
N THR A 227 19.53 -13.78 -22.90
CA THR A 227 20.46 -14.91 -22.66
C THR A 227 20.91 -15.01 -21.20
N HIS A 228 20.70 -13.95 -20.42
CA HIS A 228 21.06 -13.87 -19.01
C HIS A 228 19.83 -13.74 -18.11
N ASN A 229 18.69 -14.31 -18.53
CA ASN A 229 17.43 -14.23 -17.80
C ASN A 229 17.08 -12.80 -17.38
N TYR A 230 17.37 -11.81 -18.22
CA TYR A 230 17.10 -10.39 -17.97
C TYR A 230 17.77 -9.84 -16.70
N TYR A 231 18.87 -10.47 -16.24
CA TYR A 231 19.69 -10.06 -15.09
C TYR A 231 19.02 -10.11 -13.70
N PHE A 232 17.90 -10.81 -13.56
CA PHE A 232 17.28 -11.10 -12.27
C PHE A 232 16.43 -12.37 -12.33
N ASP A 233 16.20 -13.01 -11.18
CA ASP A 233 15.37 -14.19 -11.02
C ASP A 233 14.04 -13.86 -10.30
N VAL A 234 14.04 -12.86 -9.41
CA VAL A 234 12.89 -12.47 -8.58
C VAL A 234 12.73 -10.95 -8.53
N ALA A 235 11.50 -10.44 -8.67
CA ALA A 235 11.15 -9.04 -8.45
C ALA A 235 10.80 -8.82 -6.96
N THR A 236 11.05 -7.62 -6.44
CA THR A 236 10.94 -7.36 -5.00
C THR A 236 10.24 -6.02 -4.73
N ALA A 237 9.36 -5.98 -3.72
CA ALA A 237 8.69 -4.76 -3.27
C ALA A 237 8.78 -4.58 -1.74
N HIS A 238 8.74 -3.33 -1.30
CA HIS A 238 8.58 -2.90 0.09
C HIS A 238 7.31 -2.05 0.22
N LEU A 239 6.31 -2.55 0.96
CA LEU A 239 4.99 -1.93 1.04
C LEU A 239 4.52 -1.89 2.49
N TYR A 240 4.28 -0.69 3.01
CA TYR A 240 3.97 -0.45 4.42
C TYR A 240 2.56 0.11 4.64
N PHE A 241 2.08 0.00 5.89
CA PHE A 241 0.86 0.60 6.46
C PHE A 241 -0.49 0.14 5.93
N GLN A 242 -0.66 -0.05 4.62
CA GLN A 242 -1.98 -0.17 4.00
C GLN A 242 -2.20 -1.52 3.32
N PRO A 243 -2.97 -2.44 3.91
CA PRO A 243 -3.31 -3.71 3.26
C PRO A 243 -3.96 -3.53 1.89
N ASN A 244 -4.74 -2.47 1.66
CA ASN A 244 -5.30 -2.17 0.35
C ASN A 244 -4.21 -2.01 -0.73
N LEU A 245 -3.24 -1.13 -0.48
CA LEU A 245 -2.20 -0.82 -1.45
C LEU A 245 -1.23 -1.99 -1.65
N ILE A 246 -1.07 -2.87 -0.65
CA ILE A 246 -0.30 -4.11 -0.83
C ILE A 246 -0.84 -4.91 -2.02
N TYR A 247 -2.16 -5.12 -2.10
CA TYR A 247 -2.75 -5.85 -3.22
C TYR A 247 -2.51 -5.13 -4.55
N ASP A 248 -2.89 -3.86 -4.58
CA ASP A 248 -3.00 -3.09 -5.82
C ASP A 248 -1.60 -2.84 -6.42
N VAL A 249 -0.59 -2.60 -5.58
CA VAL A 249 0.80 -2.39 -6.02
C VAL A 249 1.47 -3.69 -6.46
N ILE A 250 1.24 -4.82 -5.77
CA ILE A 250 1.75 -6.11 -6.25
C ILE A 250 1.17 -6.43 -7.63
N GLN A 251 -0.14 -6.22 -7.82
CA GLN A 251 -0.76 -6.38 -9.14
C GLN A 251 -0.16 -5.43 -10.18
N ALA A 252 0.12 -4.18 -9.81
CA ALA A 252 0.77 -3.23 -10.71
C ALA A 252 2.17 -3.71 -11.13
N PHE A 253 2.98 -4.25 -10.22
CA PHE A 253 4.30 -4.79 -10.56
C PHE A 253 4.21 -6.02 -11.47
N ARG A 254 3.23 -6.90 -11.21
CA ARG A 254 2.96 -8.05 -12.10
C ARG A 254 2.52 -7.59 -13.48
N GLN A 255 1.65 -6.57 -13.57
CA GLN A 255 1.20 -6.00 -14.83
C GLN A 255 2.37 -5.36 -15.58
N MET A 256 3.20 -4.56 -14.90
CA MET A 256 4.43 -4.01 -15.48
C MET A 256 5.32 -5.11 -16.03
N MET A 257 5.60 -6.19 -15.30
CA MET A 257 6.36 -7.32 -15.87
C MET A 257 5.68 -7.93 -17.09
N ALA A 258 4.36 -8.16 -17.04
CA ALA A 258 3.60 -8.75 -18.14
C ALA A 258 3.60 -7.90 -19.41
N ASP A 259 3.48 -6.57 -19.27
CA ASP A 259 3.55 -5.61 -20.38
C ASP A 259 4.92 -5.64 -21.08
N HIS A 260 5.97 -6.00 -20.32
CA HIS A 260 7.33 -6.20 -20.80
C HIS A 260 7.61 -7.67 -21.21
N GLY A 261 6.58 -8.53 -21.28
CA GLY A 261 6.71 -9.93 -21.70
C GLY A 261 7.42 -10.83 -20.67
N LEU A 262 7.46 -10.43 -19.40
CA LEU A 262 8.08 -11.15 -18.30
C LEU A 262 7.02 -11.72 -17.36
N ASP A 263 7.24 -12.95 -16.90
CA ASP A 263 6.48 -13.57 -15.81
C ASP A 263 7.47 -14.21 -14.85
N LYS A 264 7.74 -13.51 -13.74
CA LYS A 264 8.73 -13.89 -12.74
C LYS A 264 8.14 -13.81 -11.33
N PRO A 265 8.67 -14.59 -10.38
CA PRO A 265 8.37 -14.47 -8.97
C PRO A 265 8.43 -13.03 -8.46
N LEU A 266 7.50 -12.67 -7.58
CA LEU A 266 7.49 -11.39 -6.86
C LEU A 266 7.45 -11.66 -5.36
N TRP A 267 8.37 -11.07 -4.61
CA TRP A 267 8.40 -11.15 -3.15
C TRP A 267 8.09 -9.79 -2.53
N LEU A 268 7.22 -9.78 -1.52
CA LEU A 268 7.04 -8.64 -0.62
C LEU A 268 8.09 -8.77 0.49
N MET A 269 9.24 -8.12 0.30
CA MET A 269 10.42 -8.33 1.14
C MET A 269 10.32 -7.62 2.49
N GLU A 270 9.60 -6.51 2.54
CA GLU A 270 9.30 -5.80 3.78
C GLU A 270 7.88 -5.27 3.77
N THR A 271 7.21 -5.47 4.91
CA THR A 271 5.93 -4.84 5.22
C THR A 271 5.78 -4.71 6.74
N ASN A 272 5.11 -3.66 7.22
CA ASN A 272 4.65 -3.49 8.60
C ASN A 272 3.75 -2.23 8.69
N ALA A 273 3.16 -2.00 9.85
CA ALA A 273 2.53 -0.75 10.26
C ALA A 273 2.98 -0.43 11.71
N PRO A 274 4.11 0.26 11.92
CA PRO A 274 4.67 0.44 13.25
C PRO A 274 3.76 1.34 14.13
N PRO A 275 3.55 1.00 15.41
CA PRO A 275 2.61 1.70 16.26
C PRO A 275 3.22 2.96 16.87
N ILE A 276 2.35 3.91 17.21
CA ILE A 276 2.74 5.21 17.78
C ILE A 276 2.54 5.27 19.31
N ASP A 277 1.75 4.33 19.84
CA ASP A 277 1.20 4.31 21.20
C ASP A 277 1.88 3.27 22.11
N ASP A 278 3.07 2.78 21.75
CA ASP A 278 3.85 1.89 22.63
C ASP A 278 4.43 2.68 23.82
N PRO A 279 4.05 2.38 25.08
CA PRO A 279 4.57 3.10 26.24
C PRO A 279 6.09 3.02 26.40
N ALA A 280 6.73 1.97 25.86
CA ALA A 280 8.17 1.80 25.89
C ALA A 280 8.89 2.61 24.79
N TRP A 281 8.15 3.07 23.77
CA TRP A 281 8.67 3.83 22.64
C TRP A 281 7.59 4.79 22.10
N PRO A 282 7.26 5.85 22.85
CA PRO A 282 6.32 6.85 22.38
C PRO A 282 6.91 7.58 21.16
N VAL A 283 6.11 7.77 20.13
CA VAL A 283 6.51 8.48 18.90
C VAL A 283 5.92 9.89 18.95
N GLU A 284 6.77 10.91 19.13
CA GLU A 284 6.33 12.31 19.28
C GLU A 284 5.81 12.93 17.98
N SER A 285 6.29 12.47 16.83
CA SER A 285 5.90 12.97 15.51
C SER A 285 5.78 11.82 14.52
N PRO A 286 4.69 11.05 14.59
CA PRO A 286 4.48 9.92 13.70
C PRO A 286 4.13 10.37 12.28
N THR A 287 4.59 9.58 11.32
CA THR A 287 4.29 9.72 9.88
C THR A 287 2.84 9.35 9.59
N LEU A 288 2.38 8.24 10.19
CA LEU A 288 1.02 7.72 10.10
C LEU A 288 0.58 7.24 11.48
N LEU A 289 -0.71 7.35 11.79
CA LEU A 289 -1.26 6.99 13.09
C LEU A 289 -1.69 5.52 13.08
N VAL A 290 -0.98 4.71 13.86
CA VAL A 290 -1.26 3.28 14.02
C VAL A 290 -1.20 2.94 15.50
N ALA A 291 -2.27 2.35 16.03
CA ALA A 291 -2.25 1.80 17.38
C ALA A 291 -1.60 0.41 17.42
N GLN A 292 -1.09 -0.04 18.57
CA GLN A 292 -0.54 -1.40 18.73
C GLN A 292 -1.53 -2.50 18.33
N VAL A 293 -2.84 -2.29 18.55
CA VAL A 293 -3.89 -3.22 18.10
C VAL A 293 -4.09 -3.21 16.59
N GLU A 294 -3.87 -2.08 15.93
CA GLU A 294 -3.90 -1.99 14.46
C GLU A 294 -2.65 -2.60 13.84
N GLN A 295 -1.46 -2.45 14.45
CA GLN A 295 -0.29 -3.24 14.04
C GLN A 295 -0.59 -4.74 14.14
N ALA A 296 -1.29 -5.17 15.19
CA ALA A 296 -1.69 -6.56 15.36
C ALA A 296 -2.72 -7.02 14.30
N ALA A 297 -3.70 -6.17 13.96
CA ALA A 297 -4.66 -6.44 12.90
C ALA A 297 -4.02 -6.42 11.50
N PHE A 298 -2.99 -5.60 11.30
CA PHE A 298 -2.25 -5.51 10.04
C PHE A 298 -1.58 -6.83 9.65
N MET A 299 -1.02 -7.57 10.62
CA MET A 299 -0.28 -8.82 10.36
C MET A 299 -1.09 -9.81 9.48
N PRO A 300 -2.27 -10.30 9.90
CA PRO A 300 -3.03 -11.22 9.08
C PRO A 300 -3.59 -10.60 7.80
N GLN A 301 -3.95 -9.32 7.83
CA GLN A 301 -4.47 -8.61 6.66
C GLN A 301 -3.42 -8.53 5.55
N ALA A 302 -2.22 -8.05 5.87
CA ALA A 302 -1.12 -7.89 4.92
C ALA A 302 -0.67 -9.23 4.32
N LEU A 303 -0.51 -10.27 5.15
CA LEU A 303 -0.09 -11.60 4.69
C LEU A 303 -1.12 -12.22 3.73
N ALA A 304 -2.41 -12.20 4.09
CA ALA A 304 -3.46 -12.77 3.26
C ALA A 304 -3.62 -12.01 1.94
N VAL A 305 -3.56 -10.68 2.00
CA VAL A 305 -3.71 -9.82 0.83
C VAL A 305 -2.54 -9.96 -0.13
N ALA A 306 -1.31 -10.00 0.35
CA ALA A 306 -0.13 -10.19 -0.48
C ALA A 306 -0.17 -11.54 -1.21
N LEU A 307 -0.57 -12.62 -0.52
CA LEU A 307 -0.76 -13.94 -1.15
C LEU A 307 -1.85 -13.91 -2.23
N ALA A 308 -3.00 -13.26 -1.96
CA ALA A 308 -4.07 -13.11 -2.94
C ALA A 308 -3.68 -12.24 -4.14
N ALA A 309 -2.71 -11.33 -3.94
CA ALA A 309 -2.14 -10.52 -5.02
C ALA A 309 -1.09 -11.30 -5.85
N GLY A 310 -0.70 -12.49 -5.40
CA GLY A 310 0.29 -13.31 -6.10
C GLY A 310 1.74 -13.02 -5.71
N ALA A 311 1.99 -12.44 -4.52
CA ALA A 311 3.32 -12.52 -3.92
C ALA A 311 3.64 -13.96 -3.54
N GLU A 312 4.83 -14.41 -3.89
CA GLU A 312 5.29 -15.77 -3.61
C GLU A 312 5.76 -15.92 -2.16
N ARG A 313 6.41 -14.87 -1.64
CA ARG A 313 6.84 -14.78 -0.24
C ARG A 313 6.59 -13.38 0.31
N VAL A 314 6.39 -13.31 1.62
CA VAL A 314 6.13 -12.08 2.38
C VAL A 314 6.97 -12.10 3.65
N ALA A 315 7.62 -10.98 3.98
CA ALA A 315 8.30 -10.82 5.26
C ALA A 315 7.91 -9.54 6.00
N VAL A 316 7.78 -9.67 7.31
CA VAL A 316 7.53 -8.55 8.22
C VAL A 316 8.85 -7.91 8.63
N PHE A 317 8.96 -6.60 8.44
CA PHE A 317 10.08 -5.81 8.97
C PHE A 317 9.65 -5.22 10.31
N LYS A 318 10.05 -5.74 11.47
CA LYS A 318 11.15 -6.69 11.72
C LYS A 318 10.91 -7.50 13.00
N LEU A 319 11.79 -8.45 13.34
CA LEU A 319 11.61 -9.26 14.56
C LEU A 319 11.75 -8.43 15.84
N LYS A 320 12.83 -7.67 15.98
CA LYS A 320 13.19 -7.01 17.24
C LYS A 320 13.72 -5.61 17.01
N ASP A 321 13.26 -4.67 17.83
CA ASP A 321 13.84 -3.32 17.86
C ASP A 321 15.28 -3.32 18.38
N THR A 322 16.09 -2.44 17.82
CA THR A 322 17.48 -2.20 18.19
C THR A 322 17.71 -0.72 18.51
N THR A 323 18.84 -0.41 19.15
CA THR A 323 19.19 0.97 19.46
C THR A 323 19.43 1.83 18.22
N SER A 324 19.86 1.24 17.12
CA SER A 324 20.05 1.92 15.83
C SER A 324 18.75 2.28 15.14
N ASP A 325 17.65 1.55 15.40
CA ASP A 325 16.39 1.77 14.69
C ASP A 325 15.84 3.18 14.96
N ARG A 326 15.95 3.69 16.19
CA ARG A 326 15.48 5.04 16.56
C ARG A 326 16.18 6.17 15.78
N ALA A 327 17.43 5.94 15.34
CA ALA A 327 18.16 6.90 14.54
C ALA A 327 17.78 6.84 13.06
N ALA A 328 17.36 5.68 12.57
CA ALA A 328 16.95 5.46 11.19
C ALA A 328 15.48 5.87 10.96
N ASN A 329 14.61 5.62 11.93
CA ASN A 329 13.18 5.91 11.85
C ASN A 329 12.61 6.15 13.26
N PRO A 330 11.77 7.18 13.47
CA PRO A 330 11.22 7.45 14.79
C PRO A 330 10.25 6.35 15.30
N GLU A 331 9.59 5.62 14.40
CA GLU A 331 8.60 4.58 14.69
C GLU A 331 9.22 3.19 15.00
N PRO A 332 8.67 2.43 15.98
CA PRO A 332 9.19 1.12 16.37
C PRO A 332 8.58 -0.05 15.55
N PHE A 333 9.39 -0.70 14.71
CA PHE A 333 8.92 -1.76 13.81
C PHE A 333 8.86 -3.17 14.42
N GLY A 334 9.62 -3.45 15.48
CA GLY A 334 9.81 -4.78 16.01
C GLY A 334 8.51 -5.46 16.44
N LEU A 335 8.38 -6.76 16.19
CA LEU A 335 7.40 -7.59 16.91
C LEU A 335 7.80 -7.77 18.38
N LEU A 336 9.09 -7.64 18.67
CA LEU A 336 9.69 -7.56 19.99
C LEU A 336 10.25 -6.16 20.23
N ARG A 337 10.08 -5.66 21.45
CA ARG A 337 10.77 -4.45 21.93
C ARG A 337 12.25 -4.73 22.14
N MET A 338 13.04 -3.67 22.36
CA MET A 338 14.48 -3.78 22.63
C MET A 338 14.81 -4.71 23.82
N ASP A 339 13.97 -4.73 24.85
CA ASP A 339 14.13 -5.58 26.03
C ASP A 339 13.71 -7.05 25.81
N GLY A 340 13.20 -7.38 24.61
CA GLY A 340 12.72 -8.71 24.25
C GLY A 340 11.25 -8.96 24.60
N SER A 341 10.55 -8.02 25.23
CA SER A 341 9.10 -8.15 25.45
C SER A 341 8.32 -8.09 24.14
N ARG A 342 7.26 -8.87 24.04
CA ARG A 342 6.43 -8.96 22.82
C ARG A 342 5.48 -7.77 22.68
N ARG A 343 5.28 -7.31 21.45
CA ARG A 343 4.10 -6.53 21.05
C ARG A 343 2.96 -7.47 20.64
N PRO A 344 1.69 -7.05 20.71
CA PRO A 344 0.55 -7.87 20.27
C PRO A 344 0.66 -8.38 18.82
N ALA A 345 1.38 -7.64 17.98
CA ALA A 345 1.69 -8.05 16.60
C ALA A 345 2.48 -9.36 16.50
N TYR A 346 3.30 -9.72 17.50
CA TYR A 346 4.00 -11.00 17.52
C TYR A 346 3.02 -12.18 17.55
N ASP A 347 2.03 -12.11 18.44
CA ASP A 347 1.08 -13.20 18.66
C ASP A 347 0.12 -13.33 17.47
N THR A 348 -0.36 -12.21 16.92
CA THR A 348 -1.23 -12.21 15.73
C THR A 348 -0.50 -12.67 14.46
N TYR A 349 0.79 -12.35 14.30
CA TYR A 349 1.62 -12.93 13.24
C TYR A 349 1.73 -14.45 13.39
N GLN A 350 2.01 -14.95 14.59
CA GLN A 350 2.11 -16.39 14.87
C GLN A 350 0.80 -17.11 14.52
N VAL A 351 -0.34 -16.54 14.88
CA VAL A 351 -1.67 -17.07 14.52
C VAL A 351 -1.83 -17.05 12.99
N ALA A 352 -1.52 -15.93 12.33
CA ALA A 352 -1.68 -15.78 10.90
C ALA A 352 -0.91 -16.84 10.11
N VAL A 353 0.40 -16.98 10.33
CA VAL A 353 1.21 -17.96 9.57
C VAL A 353 0.74 -19.39 9.76
N GLN A 354 0.14 -19.69 10.91
CA GLN A 354 -0.42 -21.00 11.21
C GLN A 354 -1.71 -21.29 10.43
N TYR A 355 -2.62 -20.32 10.29
CA TYR A 355 -3.88 -20.51 9.56
C TYR A 355 -3.76 -20.31 8.04
N LEU A 356 -2.72 -19.60 7.59
CA LEU A 356 -2.42 -19.37 6.18
C LEU A 356 -1.43 -20.39 5.60
N SER A 357 -0.80 -21.22 6.44
CA SER A 357 0.12 -22.28 6.02
C SER A 357 -0.53 -23.29 5.06
N GLY A 358 0.26 -23.77 4.11
CA GLY A 358 -0.17 -24.77 3.12
C GLY A 358 -1.10 -24.23 2.04
N VAL A 359 -1.20 -22.91 1.88
CA VAL A 359 -1.98 -22.27 0.80
C VAL A 359 -1.52 -22.78 -0.57
N GLN A 360 -2.47 -23.05 -1.46
CA GLN A 360 -2.26 -23.47 -2.84
C GLN A 360 -2.86 -22.49 -3.85
N GLY A 361 -3.88 -21.74 -3.41
CA GLY A 361 -4.46 -20.62 -4.15
C GLY A 361 -5.02 -19.60 -3.17
N ALA A 362 -5.04 -18.33 -3.56
CA ALA A 362 -5.63 -17.27 -2.77
C ALA A 362 -6.41 -16.31 -3.69
N ALA A 363 -7.54 -15.81 -3.21
CA ALA A 363 -8.42 -14.92 -3.95
C ALA A 363 -9.00 -13.84 -3.04
N ARG A 364 -8.93 -12.58 -3.49
CA ARG A 364 -9.65 -11.45 -2.88
C ARG A 364 -11.09 -11.49 -3.37
N GLU A 365 -12.00 -12.03 -2.57
CA GLU A 365 -13.40 -12.29 -2.98
C GLU A 365 -14.31 -11.06 -2.79
N ARG A 366 -14.04 -10.25 -1.75
CA ARG A 366 -14.80 -9.03 -1.46
C ARG A 366 -13.86 -7.98 -0.88
N TRP A 367 -14.02 -6.74 -1.33
CA TRP A 367 -13.16 -5.63 -0.94
C TRP A 367 -13.91 -4.30 -0.90
N ASN A 368 -15.03 -4.28 -0.19
CA ASN A 368 -15.84 -3.09 0.08
C ASN A 368 -15.75 -2.77 1.59
N GLU A 369 -16.87 -2.53 2.29
CA GLU A 369 -16.92 -2.44 3.76
C GLU A 369 -16.38 -3.67 4.50
N VAL A 370 -16.32 -4.83 3.83
CA VAL A 370 -15.70 -6.05 4.33
C VAL A 370 -14.49 -6.42 3.46
N GLY A 371 -13.36 -6.68 4.11
CA GLY A 371 -12.25 -7.41 3.51
C GLY A 371 -12.48 -8.91 3.62
N GLN A 372 -12.53 -9.62 2.49
CA GLN A 372 -12.68 -11.07 2.43
C GLN A 372 -11.66 -11.68 1.48
N ILE A 373 -10.75 -12.49 2.03
CA ILE A 373 -9.73 -13.21 1.26
C ILE A 373 -9.88 -14.70 1.51
N ARG A 374 -10.15 -15.49 0.46
CA ARG A 374 -10.16 -16.95 0.56
C ARG A 374 -8.78 -17.51 0.23
N LEU A 375 -8.30 -18.41 1.07
CA LEU A 375 -7.12 -19.23 0.84
C LEU A 375 -7.56 -20.68 0.71
N ASP A 376 -7.20 -21.30 -0.41
CA ASP A 376 -7.47 -22.69 -0.73
C ASP A 376 -6.26 -23.53 -0.28
N GLN A 377 -6.51 -24.51 0.58
CA GLN A 377 -5.50 -25.41 1.16
C GLN A 377 -5.88 -26.86 0.90
N ALA A 378 -5.02 -27.82 1.26
CA ALA A 378 -5.28 -29.23 0.98
C ALA A 378 -6.51 -29.76 1.76
N GLY A 379 -7.67 -29.82 1.11
CA GLY A 379 -8.92 -30.38 1.65
C GLY A 379 -9.78 -29.41 2.47
N PHE A 380 -9.34 -28.17 2.68
CA PHE A 380 -10.07 -27.13 3.40
C PHE A 380 -9.70 -25.75 2.84
N SER A 381 -10.46 -24.73 3.24
CA SER A 381 -10.19 -23.34 2.91
C SER A 381 -10.25 -22.49 4.17
N THR A 382 -9.36 -21.51 4.28
CA THR A 382 -9.39 -20.45 5.28
C THR A 382 -9.85 -19.15 4.63
N THR A 383 -10.93 -18.55 5.11
CA THR A 383 -11.37 -17.21 4.67
C THR A 383 -11.01 -16.18 5.72
N VAL A 384 -10.16 -15.22 5.37
CA VAL A 384 -9.76 -14.09 6.21
C VAL A 384 -10.79 -12.98 6.07
N LEU A 385 -11.33 -12.51 7.19
CA LEU A 385 -12.47 -11.59 7.27
C LEU A 385 -12.17 -10.45 8.24
N PHE A 386 -12.47 -9.21 7.86
CA PHE A 386 -12.39 -8.04 8.74
C PHE A 386 -13.24 -6.88 8.23
N ALA A 387 -13.68 -6.02 9.14
CA ALA A 387 -14.35 -4.77 8.79
C ALA A 387 -13.35 -3.74 8.28
N ARG A 388 -13.72 -2.97 7.25
CA ARG A 388 -12.89 -1.88 6.69
C ARG A 388 -13.39 -0.50 7.07
N LEU A 389 -14.42 -0.43 7.91
CA LEU A 389 -15.08 0.80 8.36
C LEU A 389 -15.05 0.89 9.90
N PRO A 390 -15.20 2.10 10.48
CA PRO A 390 -15.27 2.30 11.92
C PRO A 390 -16.64 1.89 12.53
N PHE A 391 -17.38 0.99 11.86
CA PHE A 391 -18.67 0.48 12.31
C PHE A 391 -18.71 -1.05 12.12
N PRO A 392 -19.41 -1.79 12.99
CA PRO A 392 -19.52 -3.24 12.86
C PRO A 392 -20.08 -3.66 11.50
N GLN A 393 -19.53 -4.73 10.95
CA GLN A 393 -19.93 -5.30 9.67
C GLN A 393 -20.38 -6.75 9.83
N GLN A 394 -21.00 -7.29 8.79
CA GLN A 394 -21.33 -8.70 8.72
C GLN A 394 -20.82 -9.31 7.41
N ALA A 395 -20.04 -10.38 7.53
CA ALA A 395 -19.61 -11.18 6.40
C ALA A 395 -20.51 -12.41 6.24
N GLN A 396 -20.82 -12.75 4.99
CA GLN A 396 -21.55 -13.95 4.63
C GLN A 396 -20.66 -14.80 3.72
N VAL A 397 -20.26 -15.95 4.21
CA VAL A 397 -19.41 -16.89 3.45
C VAL A 397 -20.26 -18.10 3.06
N PRO A 398 -20.33 -18.46 1.75
CA PRO A 398 -21.01 -19.66 1.32
C PRO A 398 -20.50 -20.90 2.05
N ALA A 399 -21.43 -21.72 2.56
CA ALA A 399 -21.08 -22.91 3.31
C ALA A 399 -20.84 -24.10 2.38
N THR A 400 -19.68 -24.73 2.51
CA THR A 400 -19.33 -25.98 1.80
C THR A 400 -19.60 -27.24 2.64
N GLY A 401 -20.02 -27.07 3.89
CA GLY A 401 -20.33 -28.15 4.84
C GLY A 401 -21.27 -27.70 5.95
N ASP A 402 -21.52 -28.57 6.94
CA ASP A 402 -22.47 -28.33 8.05
C ASP A 402 -21.82 -27.69 9.30
N ARG A 403 -20.51 -27.46 9.26
CA ARG A 403 -19.72 -26.80 10.29
C ARG A 403 -18.49 -26.10 9.71
N ALA A 404 -18.14 -24.98 10.33
CA ALA A 404 -16.87 -24.27 10.14
C ALA A 404 -16.28 -23.94 11.51
N VAL A 405 -14.98 -23.67 11.56
CA VAL A 405 -14.31 -23.15 12.75
C VAL A 405 -13.94 -21.69 12.46
N LEU A 406 -14.51 -20.77 13.23
CA LEU A 406 -14.10 -19.38 13.22
C LEU A 406 -13.02 -19.19 14.29
N VAL A 407 -11.95 -18.50 13.91
CA VAL A 407 -10.84 -18.18 14.81
C VAL A 407 -10.60 -16.67 14.73
N ASP A 408 -10.46 -15.99 15.86
CA ASP A 408 -10.04 -14.59 15.86
C ASP A 408 -8.51 -14.46 15.68
N MET A 409 -8.01 -13.24 15.46
CA MET A 409 -6.58 -12.99 15.29
C MET A 409 -5.74 -13.35 16.53
N TRP A 410 -6.37 -13.55 17.68
CA TRP A 410 -5.75 -13.95 18.95
C TRP A 410 -5.71 -15.48 19.13
N GLY A 411 -6.36 -16.24 18.25
CA GLY A 411 -6.40 -17.70 18.28
C GLY A 411 -7.59 -18.31 19.04
N ALA A 412 -8.54 -17.50 19.52
CA ALA A 412 -9.75 -18.02 20.15
C ALA A 412 -10.68 -18.64 19.09
N GLN A 413 -11.15 -19.86 19.35
CA GLN A 413 -11.91 -20.64 18.39
C GLN A 413 -13.38 -20.77 18.78
N GLN A 414 -14.26 -20.72 17.79
CA GLN A 414 -15.67 -21.11 17.92
C GLN A 414 -16.13 -21.93 16.72
N THR A 415 -17.04 -22.88 16.95
CA THR A 415 -17.67 -23.64 15.86
C THR A 415 -18.92 -22.93 15.38
N LEU A 416 -19.00 -22.66 14.08
CA LEU A 416 -20.19 -22.11 13.44
C LEU A 416 -20.96 -23.20 12.71
N ARG A 417 -22.28 -23.03 12.62
CA ARG A 417 -23.17 -23.81 11.77
C ARG A 417 -23.81 -22.87 10.75
N PRO A 418 -23.98 -23.31 9.50
CA PRO A 418 -24.53 -22.43 8.49
C PRO A 418 -26.05 -22.26 8.69
N VAL A 419 -26.55 -21.08 8.36
CA VAL A 419 -27.98 -20.77 8.30
C VAL A 419 -28.31 -20.46 6.86
N ASN A 420 -29.28 -21.16 6.27
CA ASN A 420 -29.63 -21.00 4.84
C ASN A 420 -28.44 -21.15 3.87
N GLY A 421 -27.51 -22.05 4.18
CA GLY A 421 -26.35 -22.34 3.32
C GLY A 421 -25.20 -21.33 3.41
N VAL A 422 -25.22 -20.41 4.38
CA VAL A 422 -24.14 -19.44 4.61
C VAL A 422 -23.66 -19.45 6.05
N TYR A 423 -22.37 -19.24 6.26
CA TYR A 423 -21.80 -18.84 7.54
C TYR A 423 -21.89 -17.34 7.67
N VAL A 424 -22.52 -16.87 8.74
CA VAL A 424 -22.61 -15.47 9.07
C VAL A 424 -21.58 -15.17 10.14
N VAL A 425 -20.72 -14.18 9.88
CA VAL A 425 -19.65 -13.76 10.78
C VAL A 425 -19.83 -12.28 11.09
N ASP A 426 -20.05 -11.96 12.35
CA ASP A 426 -20.09 -10.58 12.83
C ASP A 426 -18.67 -10.07 13.01
N LEU A 427 -18.38 -8.92 12.40
CA LEU A 427 -17.07 -8.29 12.39
C LEU A 427 -17.15 -7.00 13.21
N PRO A 428 -16.36 -6.86 14.29
CA PRO A 428 -16.29 -5.62 15.06
C PRO A 428 -15.87 -4.43 14.19
N ALA A 429 -16.21 -3.23 14.64
CA ALA A 429 -15.73 -1.99 14.02
C ALA A 429 -14.20 -1.95 13.99
N ALA A 430 -13.62 -1.39 12.92
CA ALA A 430 -12.21 -1.05 12.91
C ALA A 430 -11.94 0.12 13.89
N LEU A 431 -10.77 0.11 14.54
CA LEU A 431 -10.36 1.23 15.40
C LEU A 431 -10.24 2.53 14.60
N CYS A 432 -9.67 2.43 13.40
CA CYS A 432 -9.64 3.52 12.44
C CYS A 432 -8.88 4.75 12.98
N THR A 433 -7.74 4.54 13.65
CA THR A 433 -6.91 5.65 14.14
C THR A 433 -6.54 6.60 13.01
N GLN A 434 -6.40 6.05 11.80
CA GLN A 434 -6.28 6.82 10.58
C GLN A 434 -7.22 6.31 9.47
N PRO A 435 -8.04 7.18 8.87
CA PRO A 435 -8.78 6.89 7.65
C PRO A 435 -7.92 7.10 6.39
N ILE A 436 -8.27 6.42 5.31
CA ILE A 436 -7.76 6.62 3.96
C ILE A 436 -8.93 6.55 2.98
N GLY A 437 -9.26 7.70 2.40
CA GLY A 437 -10.49 7.86 1.63
C GLY A 437 -11.70 7.48 2.49
N ASP A 438 -12.56 6.62 1.96
CA ASP A 438 -13.80 6.18 2.63
C ASP A 438 -13.61 5.02 3.63
N TYR A 439 -12.38 4.52 3.81
CA TYR A 439 -12.10 3.33 4.62
C TYR A 439 -11.04 3.57 5.69
N CYS A 440 -10.96 2.67 6.66
CA CYS A 440 -9.86 2.65 7.62
C CYS A 440 -8.57 2.19 6.93
N MET A 441 -7.46 2.86 7.23
CA MET A 441 -6.14 2.50 6.72
C MET A 441 -5.82 1.03 7.00
N ILE A 442 -6.11 0.59 8.23
CA ILE A 442 -6.01 -0.78 8.69
C ILE A 442 -7.42 -1.21 9.12
N GLY A 443 -7.84 -2.39 8.66
CA GLY A 443 -9.13 -2.95 9.01
C GLY A 443 -9.20 -3.36 10.48
N GLY A 444 -10.40 -3.71 10.95
CA GLY A 444 -10.64 -4.15 12.31
C GLY A 444 -10.05 -5.52 12.65
N GLU A 445 -10.48 -6.04 13.79
CA GLU A 445 -10.08 -7.38 14.22
C GLU A 445 -10.33 -8.40 13.11
N THR A 446 -9.34 -9.26 12.89
CA THR A 446 -9.33 -10.21 11.79
C THR A 446 -9.77 -11.58 12.25
N PHE A 447 -10.59 -12.25 11.43
CA PHE A 447 -11.09 -13.59 11.69
C PHE A 447 -10.72 -14.54 10.56
N TYR A 448 -10.47 -15.79 10.92
CA TYR A 448 -10.23 -16.90 10.00
C TYR A 448 -11.42 -17.85 10.08
N LEU A 449 -12.22 -17.92 9.01
CA LEU A 449 -13.26 -18.93 8.87
C LEU A 449 -12.71 -20.14 8.11
N VAL A 450 -12.48 -21.23 8.84
CA VAL A 450 -11.95 -22.48 8.30
C VAL A 450 -13.09 -23.46 8.04
N GLN A 451 -13.25 -23.88 6.79
CA GLN A 451 -14.26 -24.87 6.39
C GLN A 451 -13.67 -25.94 5.46
N ALA A 452 -14.23 -27.15 5.50
CA ALA A 452 -13.80 -28.24 4.62
C ALA A 452 -14.22 -27.95 3.17
N MET A 453 -13.34 -28.19 2.19
CA MET A 453 -13.75 -28.13 0.78
C MET A 453 -14.53 -29.40 0.39
N ALA A 454 -15.20 -29.38 -0.77
CA ALA A 454 -15.97 -30.53 -1.25
C ALA A 454 -15.13 -31.82 -1.28
N GLY A 455 -15.57 -32.84 -0.53
CA GLY A 455 -14.85 -34.12 -0.40
C GLY A 455 -13.60 -34.08 0.49
N GLY A 456 -13.27 -32.93 1.06
CA GLY A 456 -12.19 -32.74 2.03
C GLY A 456 -12.65 -32.83 3.47
N ALA A 457 -11.73 -32.57 4.39
CA ALA A 457 -11.99 -32.55 5.83
C ALA A 457 -11.25 -31.38 6.48
N LEU A 458 -11.81 -30.88 7.58
CA LEU A 458 -11.10 -29.93 8.43
C LEU A 458 -9.79 -30.56 8.94
N PRO A 459 -8.72 -29.76 9.12
CA PRO A 459 -7.46 -30.25 9.67
C PRO A 459 -7.66 -30.99 11.01
N ALA A 460 -7.03 -32.16 11.14
CA ALA A 460 -6.98 -32.86 12.42
C ALA A 460 -6.09 -32.06 13.39
N GLY A 461 -6.69 -31.50 14.43
CA GLY A 461 -5.96 -30.67 15.39
C GLY A 461 -5.69 -29.27 14.89
N LEU A 462 -6.73 -28.57 14.43
CA LEU A 462 -6.70 -27.10 14.30
C LEU A 462 -6.02 -26.55 15.57
N PRO A 463 -4.85 -25.93 15.42
CA PRO A 463 -3.96 -25.71 16.54
C PRO A 463 -4.61 -24.82 17.58
N ALA A 464 -4.78 -25.38 18.79
CA ALA A 464 -5.17 -24.61 19.95
C ALA A 464 -3.92 -23.85 20.44
N ILE A 465 -3.99 -22.53 20.47
CA ILE A 465 -2.92 -21.73 21.04
C ILE A 465 -3.06 -21.81 22.57
N ASN A 466 -2.24 -22.67 23.18
CA ASN A 466 -2.15 -22.87 24.61
C ASN A 466 -1.29 -21.77 25.27
N GLN A 467 -1.57 -20.49 25.03
CA GLN A 467 -1.07 -19.40 25.87
C GLN A 467 -2.12 -18.29 25.92
N SER A 468 -2.71 -18.08 27.09
CA SER A 468 -3.43 -16.84 27.36
C SER A 468 -2.46 -15.68 27.11
N PRO A 469 -2.82 -14.66 26.32
CA PRO A 469 -2.14 -13.39 26.38
C PRO A 469 -2.12 -12.95 27.84
N THR A 470 -1.01 -12.39 28.30
CA THR A 470 -1.05 -11.60 29.53
C THR A 470 -1.95 -10.43 29.20
N ALA A 471 -3.25 -10.57 29.48
CA ALA A 471 -4.22 -9.52 29.26
C ALA A 471 -3.73 -8.31 30.05
N LEU A 472 -3.21 -7.31 29.36
CA LEU A 472 -3.31 -5.97 29.88
C LEU A 472 -4.81 -5.74 30.11
N PRO A 473 -5.22 -5.27 31.29
CA PRO A 473 -6.63 -5.04 31.56
C PRO A 473 -7.12 -4.05 30.50
N LEU A 474 -8.05 -4.51 29.66
CA LEU A 474 -8.95 -3.61 28.95
C LEU A 474 -9.48 -2.61 30.00
N PRO A 475 -9.42 -1.29 29.77
CA PRO A 475 -10.25 -0.40 30.56
C PRO A 475 -11.69 -0.88 30.36
N THR A 476 -12.28 -1.39 31.44
CA THR A 476 -13.64 -1.95 31.46
C THR A 476 -14.60 -1.01 30.74
N PRO A 477 -15.20 -1.37 29.59
CA PRO A 477 -16.38 -0.67 29.12
C PRO A 477 -17.47 -0.95 30.15
N THR A 478 -18.07 0.10 30.68
CA THR A 478 -19.17 -0.03 31.65
C THR A 478 -20.38 -0.62 30.93
N VAL A 479 -20.50 -1.95 30.88
CA VAL A 479 -21.68 -2.63 30.37
C VAL A 479 -22.76 -2.54 31.44
N VAL A 480 -23.74 -1.69 31.19
CA VAL A 480 -25.03 -1.72 31.87
C VAL A 480 -25.68 -3.07 31.59
N ALA A 481 -26.01 -3.81 32.65
CA ALA A 481 -26.61 -5.14 32.59
C ALA A 481 -27.94 -5.15 31.81
N PRO A 482 -28.29 -6.26 31.12
CA PRO A 482 -29.51 -6.38 30.34
C PRO A 482 -30.74 -6.43 31.25
N LEU A 483 -31.74 -5.60 30.93
CA LEU A 483 -33.06 -5.63 31.55
C LEU A 483 -33.79 -6.95 31.18
N PRO A 484 -34.41 -7.64 32.15
CA PRO A 484 -35.29 -8.77 31.87
C PRO A 484 -36.63 -8.31 31.28
N THR A 485 -37.11 -9.05 30.28
CA THR A 485 -38.45 -8.96 29.67
C THR A 485 -39.58 -9.06 30.69
N PRO A 486 -40.62 -8.18 30.65
CA PRO A 486 -41.81 -8.35 31.46
C PRO A 486 -42.89 -9.13 30.70
N ALA A 487 -43.37 -10.21 31.31
CA ALA A 487 -44.67 -10.81 31.00
C ALA A 487 -45.56 -10.70 32.24
N GLY A 488 -46.78 -10.17 32.06
CA GLY A 488 -47.87 -10.30 33.02
C GLY A 488 -48.29 -9.01 33.72
N MET A 489 -49.43 -8.48 33.30
CA MET A 489 -50.21 -7.42 33.97
C MET A 489 -50.55 -7.76 35.43
N VAL A 490 -50.67 -6.71 36.26
CA VAL A 490 -51.85 -6.30 37.05
C VAL A 490 -51.40 -5.63 38.38
N GLY A 491 -51.80 -4.36 38.58
CA GLY A 491 -52.02 -3.78 39.92
C GLY A 491 -51.21 -2.52 40.30
N LEU A 492 -51.83 -1.35 40.07
CA LEU A 492 -51.78 -0.01 40.74
C LEU A 492 -50.89 0.19 42.01
N PRO A 493 -50.45 1.42 42.38
CA PRO A 493 -50.81 2.75 41.86
C PRO A 493 -49.61 3.64 41.44
N THR A 494 -49.94 4.67 40.66
CA THR A 494 -49.07 5.73 40.15
C THR A 494 -48.42 6.56 41.25
N VAL A 495 -47.09 6.56 41.32
CA VAL A 495 -46.32 7.69 41.86
C VAL A 495 -45.68 8.37 40.66
N THR A 496 -46.13 9.57 40.36
CA THR A 496 -45.55 10.44 39.34
C THR A 496 -44.13 10.84 39.78
N PRO A 497 -43.05 10.41 39.11
CA PRO A 497 -41.73 10.96 39.37
C PRO A 497 -41.65 12.34 38.73
N GLN A 498 -41.30 13.35 39.52
CA GLN A 498 -40.81 14.62 39.03
C GLN A 498 -39.58 14.37 38.11
N PRO A 499 -39.42 15.12 37.00
CA PRO A 499 -38.22 14.99 36.18
C PRO A 499 -36.99 15.43 36.99
N LEU A 500 -35.92 14.63 36.98
CA LEU A 500 -34.59 15.14 37.31
C LEU A 500 -34.14 16.06 36.16
N PRO A 501 -33.54 17.22 36.45
CA PRO A 501 -33.09 18.14 35.42
C PRO A 501 -31.91 17.53 34.65
N THR A 502 -32.06 17.38 33.34
CA THR A 502 -30.93 17.26 32.42
C THR A 502 -30.11 18.55 32.55
N ALA A 503 -28.82 18.46 32.83
CA ALA A 503 -27.94 19.63 32.81
C ALA A 503 -27.87 20.13 31.36
N THR A 504 -28.62 21.20 31.08
CA THR A 504 -28.61 21.89 29.81
C THR A 504 -27.23 22.51 29.61
N SER A 505 -26.50 22.09 28.57
CA SER A 505 -25.32 22.82 28.10
C SER A 505 -25.74 24.25 27.78
N SER A 506 -25.27 25.23 28.54
CA SER A 506 -25.63 26.63 28.32
C SER A 506 -24.52 27.34 27.54
N PRO A 507 -24.81 27.87 26.33
CA PRO A 507 -23.88 28.74 25.60
C PRO A 507 -23.44 29.97 26.42
N GLU A 508 -24.30 30.45 27.32
CA GLU A 508 -24.00 31.59 28.21
C GLU A 508 -22.90 31.26 29.23
N LEU A 509 -22.79 30.00 29.67
CA LEU A 509 -21.76 29.57 30.63
C LEU A 509 -20.37 29.58 29.97
N ALA A 510 -20.25 29.05 28.77
CA ALA A 510 -18.99 29.05 28.02
C ALA A 510 -18.58 30.47 27.57
N GLN A 511 -19.54 31.31 27.18
CA GLN A 511 -19.25 32.71 26.82
C GLN A 511 -18.70 33.52 28.00
N ALA A 512 -19.19 33.28 29.22
CA ALA A 512 -18.67 33.96 30.41
C ALA A 512 -17.24 33.51 30.79
N MET A 513 -16.78 32.38 30.26
CA MET A 513 -15.46 31.79 30.56
C MET A 513 -14.38 32.20 29.56
N VAL A 514 -14.73 32.85 28.46
CA VAL A 514 -13.82 33.12 27.33
C VAL A 514 -13.68 34.62 27.10
N GLN A 515 -12.44 35.08 26.96
CA GLN A 515 -12.07 36.45 26.62
C GLN A 515 -11.86 36.60 25.10
N SER A 516 -11.22 35.64 24.44
CA SER A 516 -11.05 35.61 22.98
C SER A 516 -11.05 34.18 22.44
N ASN A 517 -11.55 34.00 21.20
CA ASN A 517 -11.60 32.72 20.50
C ASN A 517 -11.37 32.97 19.00
N GLU A 518 -10.20 32.61 18.50
CA GLU A 518 -9.80 32.89 17.11
C GLU A 518 -9.00 31.75 16.49
N ALA A 519 -8.90 31.78 15.16
CA ALA A 519 -8.03 30.92 14.38
C ALA A 519 -7.11 31.82 13.55
N ILE A 520 -5.80 31.57 13.62
CA ILE A 520 -4.77 32.29 12.89
C ILE A 520 -4.29 31.36 11.77
N VAL A 521 -4.42 31.79 10.52
CA VAL A 521 -4.08 30.98 9.35
C VAL A 521 -2.73 31.44 8.78
N ASP A 522 -1.78 30.52 8.64
CA ASP A 522 -0.59 30.67 7.81
C ASP A 522 -0.79 29.78 6.57
N TYR A 523 -1.51 30.30 5.57
CA TYR A 523 -1.92 29.52 4.40
C TYR A 523 -0.74 29.31 3.44
N PRO A 524 -0.53 28.09 2.88
CA PRO A 524 -1.33 26.85 3.03
C PRO A 524 -0.81 25.90 4.13
N ARG A 525 0.04 26.37 5.05
CA ARG A 525 0.86 25.52 5.90
C ARG A 525 0.19 25.07 7.19
N GLU A 526 -0.48 25.97 7.91
CA GLU A 526 -1.06 25.65 9.22
C GLU A 526 -2.19 26.60 9.65
N VAL A 527 -3.00 26.12 10.61
CA VAL A 527 -3.98 26.92 11.34
C VAL A 527 -3.73 26.78 12.84
N THR A 528 -3.51 27.89 13.53
CA THR A 528 -3.39 27.91 15.00
C THR A 528 -4.68 28.41 15.62
N PHE A 529 -5.36 27.54 16.36
CA PHE A 529 -6.52 27.89 17.17
C PHE A 529 -6.06 28.44 18.50
N ARG A 530 -6.58 29.61 18.88
CA ARG A 530 -6.24 30.30 20.12
C ARG A 530 -7.49 30.63 20.92
N LEU A 531 -7.52 30.18 22.17
CA LEU A 531 -8.56 30.51 23.14
C LEU A 531 -7.94 31.18 24.36
N GLU A 532 -8.37 32.40 24.67
CA GLU A 532 -8.01 33.07 25.92
C GLU A 532 -9.18 32.98 26.90
N LEU A 533 -8.94 32.42 28.07
CA LEU A 533 -9.91 32.29 29.16
C LEU A 533 -10.04 33.60 29.95
N ALA A 534 -11.27 33.89 30.37
CA ALA A 534 -11.57 35.02 31.26
C ALA A 534 -10.81 34.88 32.60
N GLU A 535 -10.50 36.01 33.22
CA GLU A 535 -9.63 36.06 34.42
C GLU A 535 -10.15 35.25 35.61
N GLN A 536 -11.46 35.05 35.70
CA GLN A 536 -12.13 34.30 36.77
C GLN A 536 -12.58 32.89 36.33
N ALA A 537 -12.20 32.44 35.14
CA ALA A 537 -12.61 31.13 34.62
C ALA A 537 -11.79 30.00 35.24
N ASP A 538 -12.45 29.04 35.92
CA ASP A 538 -11.82 27.85 36.50
C ASP A 538 -12.05 26.61 35.61
N VAL A 539 -11.52 26.67 34.37
CA VAL A 539 -11.59 25.58 33.40
C VAL A 539 -10.60 24.48 33.79
N ARG A 540 -11.05 23.22 33.78
CA ARG A 540 -10.23 22.03 34.06
C ARG A 540 -10.02 21.13 32.86
N GLN A 541 -10.92 21.19 31.88
CA GLN A 541 -10.78 20.46 30.63
C GLN A 541 -11.23 21.36 29.48
N ALA A 542 -10.48 21.31 28.39
CA ALA A 542 -10.83 21.96 27.13
C ALA A 542 -10.70 20.95 25.99
N THR A 543 -11.67 20.95 25.09
CA THR A 543 -11.63 20.17 23.85
C THR A 543 -11.97 21.10 22.70
N LEU A 544 -11.04 21.27 21.77
CA LEU A 544 -11.30 21.94 20.49
C LEU A 544 -12.07 20.97 19.61
N VAL A 545 -13.16 21.45 19.00
CA VAL A 545 -13.89 20.75 17.96
C VAL A 545 -13.85 21.61 16.71
N TYR A 546 -13.32 21.10 15.61
CA TYR A 546 -13.23 21.85 14.36
C TYR A 546 -13.53 20.96 13.15
N GLY A 547 -13.93 21.58 12.05
CA GLY A 547 -14.21 20.88 10.80
C GLY A 547 -14.32 21.83 9.63
N LEU A 548 -14.54 21.27 8.45
CA LEU A 548 -14.71 22.04 7.21
C LEU A 548 -16.16 21.98 6.75
N ARG A 549 -16.62 23.06 6.13
CA ARG A 549 -17.88 23.05 5.41
C ARG A 549 -17.62 22.49 4.01
N GLN A 550 -18.05 21.24 3.82
CA GLN A 550 -17.90 20.53 2.57
C GLN A 550 -19.14 19.70 2.28
N GLN A 551 -19.31 19.31 1.03
CA GLN A 551 -20.34 18.36 0.64
C GLN A 551 -19.91 16.96 1.10
N THR A 552 -20.59 16.45 2.12
CA THR A 552 -20.29 15.15 2.76
C THR A 552 -21.58 14.46 3.19
N CYS A 553 -21.51 13.14 3.30
CA CYS A 553 -22.64 12.31 3.73
C CYS A 553 -22.79 12.22 5.25
N VAL A 554 -21.73 12.58 5.97
CA VAL A 554 -21.69 12.67 7.42
C VAL A 554 -20.95 13.93 7.82
N GLU A 555 -21.42 14.62 8.86
CA GLU A 555 -20.64 15.70 9.45
C GLU A 555 -19.38 15.08 10.07
N VAL A 556 -18.22 15.44 9.52
CA VAL A 556 -16.91 15.03 10.04
C VAL A 556 -16.38 16.19 10.88
N ASP A 557 -16.21 15.94 12.17
CA ASP A 557 -15.55 16.86 13.08
C ASP A 557 -14.33 16.21 13.75
N THR A 558 -13.32 17.03 13.98
CA THR A 558 -12.09 16.63 14.68
C THR A 558 -12.17 17.15 16.10
N GLN A 559 -12.05 16.27 17.08
CA GLN A 559 -12.07 16.61 18.50
C GLN A 559 -10.69 16.42 19.11
N VAL A 560 -10.12 17.52 19.62
CA VAL A 560 -8.77 17.56 20.16
C VAL A 560 -8.82 18.00 21.62
N PRO A 561 -8.49 17.12 22.58
CA PRO A 561 -8.26 17.53 23.96
C PRO A 561 -7.05 18.46 24.03
N VAL A 562 -7.20 19.63 24.65
CA VAL A 562 -6.12 20.61 24.83
C VAL A 562 -5.83 20.76 26.31
N GLU A 563 -4.55 20.64 26.68
CA GLU A 563 -4.11 20.74 28.06
C GLU A 563 -4.29 22.16 28.61
N VAL A 564 -4.92 22.27 29.77
CA VAL A 564 -5.18 23.56 30.43
C VAL A 564 -4.02 23.89 31.36
N THR A 565 -2.95 24.49 30.82
CA THR A 565 -1.73 24.87 31.58
C THR A 565 -1.70 26.35 31.98
N GLY A 566 -2.68 27.14 31.53
CA GLY A 566 -2.78 28.56 31.78
C GLY A 566 -4.07 29.17 31.25
N ARG A 567 -4.09 30.49 31.07
CA ARG A 567 -5.24 31.22 30.51
C ARG A 567 -5.30 31.22 28.99
N GLU A 568 -4.18 31.02 28.32
CA GLU A 568 -4.10 30.93 26.85
C GLU A 568 -3.95 29.46 26.47
N LEU A 569 -4.91 28.97 25.69
CA LEU A 569 -4.91 27.61 25.16
C LEU A 569 -4.67 27.69 23.66
N THR A 570 -3.72 26.90 23.17
CA THR A 570 -3.37 26.88 21.75
C THR A 570 -3.32 25.45 21.23
N TRP A 571 -3.74 25.28 19.98
CA TRP A 571 -3.51 24.06 19.23
C TRP A 571 -3.32 24.38 17.75
N THR A 572 -2.34 23.74 17.12
CA THR A 572 -1.97 24.01 15.73
C THR A 572 -2.26 22.81 14.85
N TRP A 573 -3.11 23.02 13.84
CA TRP A 573 -3.30 22.10 12.74
C TRP A 573 -2.22 22.33 11.68
N ALA A 574 -1.22 21.44 11.62
CA ALA A 574 -0.20 21.46 10.57
C ALA A 574 -0.77 20.85 9.28
N MET A 575 -1.30 21.70 8.38
CA MET A 575 -1.86 21.28 7.08
C MET A 575 -0.79 20.65 6.18
N VAL A 576 0.49 21.02 6.34
CA VAL A 576 1.66 20.35 5.73
C VAL A 576 1.80 18.86 6.04
N ARG A 577 0.96 18.28 6.92
CA ARG A 577 0.93 16.84 7.22
C ARG A 577 -0.34 16.13 6.74
N SER A 578 -1.40 16.89 6.41
CA SER A 578 -2.74 16.35 6.14
C SER A 578 -3.34 16.81 4.80
N GLY A 579 -2.68 17.75 4.12
CA GLY A 579 -3.25 18.50 2.99
C GLY A 579 -3.97 19.75 3.50
N ASN A 580 -4.04 20.77 2.65
CA ASN A 580 -4.81 21.98 2.94
C ASN A 580 -6.09 22.04 2.09
N PRO A 581 -7.18 22.60 2.64
CA PRO A 581 -8.34 22.99 1.83
C PRO A 581 -7.97 24.08 0.81
N PRO A 582 -8.70 24.20 -0.31
CA PRO A 582 -8.48 25.28 -1.26
C PRO A 582 -8.89 26.64 -0.67
N PRO A 583 -8.44 27.77 -1.26
CA PRO A 583 -8.98 29.08 -0.93
C PRO A 583 -10.50 29.09 -1.11
N GLY A 584 -11.21 29.85 -0.27
CA GLY A 584 -12.67 29.88 -0.26
C GLY A 584 -13.34 28.77 0.57
N ALA A 585 -12.61 27.70 0.94
CA ALA A 585 -13.14 26.71 1.87
C ALA A 585 -13.42 27.32 3.24
N GLN A 586 -14.50 26.90 3.89
CA GLN A 586 -14.91 27.44 5.20
C GLN A 586 -14.52 26.47 6.33
N LEU A 587 -13.62 26.91 7.20
CA LEU A 587 -13.32 26.32 8.49
C LEU A 587 -14.39 26.74 9.51
N TRP A 588 -14.80 25.82 10.37
CA TRP A 588 -15.56 26.13 11.58
C TRP A 588 -14.91 25.49 12.79
N TRP A 589 -15.05 26.13 13.96
CA TRP A 589 -14.58 25.56 15.23
C TRP A 589 -15.36 26.07 16.44
N GLU A 590 -15.32 25.28 17.50
CA GLU A 590 -15.89 25.57 18.81
C GLU A 590 -15.07 24.86 19.90
N TRP A 591 -15.24 25.28 21.15
CA TRP A 591 -14.54 24.71 22.29
C TRP A 591 -15.55 24.17 23.29
N ARG A 592 -15.38 22.91 23.69
CA ARG A 592 -16.08 22.33 24.84
C ARG A 592 -15.22 22.51 26.08
N LEU A 593 -15.73 23.25 27.06
CA LEU A 593 -15.04 23.59 28.30
C LEU A 593 -15.76 22.96 29.48
N THR A 594 -15.00 22.38 30.41
CA THR A 594 -15.51 21.83 31.68
C THR A 594 -14.89 22.58 32.85
N ASP A 595 -15.71 23.09 33.76
CA ASP A 595 -15.25 23.78 34.97
C ASP A 595 -14.87 22.82 36.11
N ALA A 596 -14.36 23.36 37.23
CA ALA A 596 -14.02 22.57 38.42
C ALA A 596 -15.21 21.91 39.13
N ASN A 597 -16.45 22.35 38.85
CA ASN A 597 -17.68 21.74 39.37
C ASN A 597 -18.23 20.65 38.44
N GLY A 598 -17.56 20.38 37.31
CA GLY A 598 -17.99 19.42 36.30
C GLY A 598 -19.09 19.95 35.37
N GLN A 599 -19.37 21.25 35.38
CA GLN A 599 -20.30 21.89 34.44
C GLN A 599 -19.63 22.05 33.08
N THR A 600 -20.35 21.69 32.02
CA THR A 600 -19.85 21.77 30.64
C THR A 600 -20.55 22.88 29.87
N GLY A 601 -19.78 23.62 29.09
CA GLY A 601 -20.27 24.63 28.16
C GLY A 601 -19.58 24.48 26.80
N VAL A 602 -20.25 24.90 25.74
CA VAL A 602 -19.69 24.94 24.38
C VAL A 602 -19.66 26.39 23.91
N THR A 603 -18.51 26.86 23.42
CA THR A 603 -18.40 28.22 22.89
C THR A 603 -19.22 28.37 21.62
N PRO A 604 -19.67 29.60 21.27
CA PRO A 604 -20.33 29.83 19.99
C PRO A 604 -19.41 29.41 18.83
N ARG A 605 -19.95 28.63 17.90
CA ARG A 605 -19.25 28.23 16.69
C ARG A 605 -18.72 29.44 15.94
N GLN A 606 -17.43 29.44 15.69
CA GLN A 606 -16.74 30.40 14.85
C GLN A 606 -16.58 29.82 13.45
N THR A 607 -16.42 30.71 12.48
CA THR A 607 -16.16 30.34 11.10
C THR A 607 -15.11 31.24 10.50
N LEU A 608 -14.26 30.70 9.64
CA LEU A 608 -13.25 31.43 8.87
C LEU A 608 -13.22 30.88 7.45
N THR A 609 -13.03 31.75 6.47
CA THR A 609 -12.83 31.33 5.08
C THR A 609 -11.34 31.37 4.77
N PHE A 610 -10.79 30.27 4.25
CA PHE A 610 -9.38 30.24 3.83
C PHE A 610 -9.16 31.24 2.70
N SER A 611 -8.07 31.99 2.77
CA SER A 611 -7.66 32.96 1.77
C SER A 611 -6.17 32.78 1.50
N ASP A 612 -5.79 32.89 0.23
CA ASP A 612 -4.40 32.95 -0.18
C ASP A 612 -3.94 34.41 -0.17
N ASP A 613 -3.46 34.84 0.99
CA ASP A 613 -3.13 36.25 1.27
C ASP A 613 -1.82 36.71 0.60
N ARG A 614 -1.20 35.86 -0.23
CA ARG A 614 -0.06 36.26 -1.08
C ARG A 614 -0.48 37.25 -2.17
N PHE A 615 -1.78 37.37 -2.46
CA PHE A 615 -2.30 38.16 -3.58
C PHE A 615 -3.46 39.09 -3.19
N ASP A 616 -3.49 40.27 -3.81
CA ASP A 616 -4.62 41.20 -3.71
C ASP A 616 -5.72 40.80 -4.73
N TRP A 617 -6.62 39.92 -4.30
CA TRP A 617 -7.69 39.39 -5.14
C TRP A 617 -8.71 40.45 -5.55
N ARG A 618 -9.02 40.51 -6.85
CA ARG A 618 -10.17 41.21 -7.44
C ARG A 618 -11.27 40.21 -7.72
N VAL A 619 -12.53 40.65 -7.64
CA VAL A 619 -13.71 39.78 -7.78
C VAL A 619 -14.65 40.29 -8.86
N VAL A 620 -15.13 39.36 -9.68
CA VAL A 620 -16.12 39.56 -10.73
C VAL A 620 -17.07 38.38 -10.64
N GLN A 621 -18.36 38.62 -10.84
CA GLN A 621 -19.36 37.60 -10.57
C GLN A 621 -20.51 37.68 -11.56
N ALA A 622 -21.10 36.52 -11.79
CA ALA A 622 -22.39 36.31 -12.44
C ALA A 622 -23.29 35.51 -11.49
N GLU A 623 -24.51 35.18 -11.91
CA GLU A 623 -25.39 34.33 -11.11
C GLU A 623 -24.74 32.96 -10.85
N GLY A 624 -24.54 32.62 -9.57
CA GLY A 624 -23.94 31.34 -9.14
C GLY A 624 -22.45 31.17 -9.42
N ILE A 625 -21.74 32.15 -9.99
CA ILE A 625 -20.31 32.06 -10.31
C ILE A 625 -19.58 33.29 -9.80
N HIS A 626 -18.61 33.07 -8.92
CA HIS A 626 -17.72 34.10 -8.39
C HIS A 626 -16.29 33.80 -8.81
N LEU A 627 -15.62 34.76 -9.45
CA LEU A 627 -14.26 34.60 -9.95
C LEU A 627 -13.32 35.62 -9.30
N HIS A 628 -12.28 35.10 -8.68
CA HIS A 628 -11.20 35.82 -8.00
C HIS A 628 -9.95 35.81 -8.89
N TRP A 629 -9.33 36.96 -9.16
CA TRP A 629 -8.06 37.08 -9.90
C TRP A 629 -7.25 38.30 -9.45
N TYR A 630 -5.93 38.30 -9.59
CA TYR A 630 -5.10 39.47 -9.28
C TYR A 630 -4.32 40.03 -10.48
N LYS A 631 -3.95 39.19 -11.47
CA LYS A 631 -3.07 39.59 -12.59
C LYS A 631 -3.83 39.76 -13.91
N GLY A 632 -3.59 40.88 -14.60
CA GLY A 632 -4.23 41.22 -15.88
C GLY A 632 -5.66 41.75 -15.73
N ASP A 633 -5.93 42.95 -16.24
CA ASP A 633 -7.22 43.63 -15.99
C ASP A 633 -8.40 42.92 -16.68
N GLU A 634 -8.18 42.43 -17.90
CA GLU A 634 -9.21 41.77 -18.71
C GLU A 634 -9.40 40.29 -18.37
N VAL A 635 -8.47 39.65 -17.64
CA VAL A 635 -8.49 38.19 -17.40
C VAL A 635 -9.75 37.77 -16.66
N GLY A 636 -10.10 38.42 -15.55
CA GLY A 636 -11.29 38.08 -14.77
C GLY A 636 -12.58 38.13 -15.58
N PRO A 637 -12.93 39.28 -16.19
CA PRO A 637 -14.12 39.40 -17.04
C PRO A 637 -14.15 38.40 -18.21
N LEU A 638 -13.01 38.20 -18.89
CA LEU A 638 -12.88 37.28 -20.02
C LEU A 638 -13.20 35.83 -19.63
N LEU A 639 -12.67 35.38 -18.49
CA LEU A 639 -12.85 34.03 -17.98
C LEU A 639 -14.23 33.83 -17.36
N LEU A 640 -14.81 34.85 -16.71
CA LEU A 640 -16.19 34.79 -16.25
C LEU A 640 -17.16 34.64 -17.44
N ASP A 641 -16.96 35.40 -18.52
CA ASP A 641 -17.74 35.24 -19.74
C ASP A 641 -17.63 33.81 -20.31
N ALA A 642 -16.45 33.20 -20.23
CA ALA A 642 -16.24 31.81 -20.65
C ALA A 642 -16.96 30.82 -19.74
N ALA A 643 -16.94 31.03 -18.42
CA ALA A 643 -17.64 30.20 -17.44
C ALA A 643 -19.16 30.25 -17.65
N VAL A 644 -19.74 31.45 -17.80
CA VAL A 644 -21.17 31.65 -18.04
C VAL A 644 -21.60 30.99 -19.36
N ALA A 645 -20.82 31.17 -20.42
CA ALA A 645 -21.11 30.54 -21.70
C ALA A 645 -20.92 29.00 -21.66
N GLY A 646 -19.97 28.51 -20.86
CA GLY A 646 -19.79 27.07 -20.60
C GLY A 646 -20.98 26.47 -19.85
N LEU A 647 -21.46 27.13 -18.80
CA LEU A 647 -22.62 26.68 -18.05
C LEU A 647 -23.89 26.66 -18.92
N ALA A 648 -24.13 27.72 -19.70
CA ALA A 648 -25.26 27.77 -20.63
C ALA A 648 -25.19 26.65 -21.68
N GLN A 649 -23.98 26.26 -22.10
CA GLN A 649 -23.80 25.15 -23.02
C GLN A 649 -24.07 23.80 -22.35
N LEU A 650 -23.56 23.57 -21.12
CA LEU A 650 -23.86 22.37 -20.34
C LEU A 650 -25.37 22.21 -20.11
N GLU A 651 -26.07 23.31 -19.83
CA GLU A 651 -27.52 23.32 -19.70
C GLU A 651 -28.22 23.01 -21.04
N ALA A 652 -27.78 23.61 -22.15
CA ALA A 652 -28.41 23.39 -23.45
C ALA A 652 -28.17 21.97 -24.01
N ASP A 653 -26.94 21.48 -23.92
CA ASP A 653 -26.51 20.23 -24.58
C ASP A 653 -26.74 19.00 -23.69
N MET A 654 -26.67 19.17 -22.36
CA MET A 654 -26.79 18.06 -21.40
C MET A 654 -27.97 18.22 -20.43
N GLY A 655 -28.61 19.40 -20.36
CA GLY A 655 -29.71 19.68 -19.44
C GLY A 655 -29.31 19.63 -17.96
N ILE A 656 -28.02 19.82 -17.68
CA ILE A 656 -27.47 19.85 -16.32
C ILE A 656 -27.40 21.30 -15.87
N THR A 657 -27.99 21.61 -14.71
CA THR A 657 -28.00 22.95 -14.12
C THR A 657 -27.14 23.00 -12.87
N LEU A 658 -26.56 24.16 -12.60
CA LEU A 658 -25.82 24.42 -11.37
C LEU A 658 -26.74 24.30 -10.14
N GLN A 659 -26.29 23.57 -9.12
CA GLN A 659 -27.05 23.33 -7.86
C GLN A 659 -26.56 24.21 -6.70
N GLY A 660 -25.34 24.75 -6.78
CA GLY A 660 -24.78 25.65 -5.77
C GLY A 660 -23.68 26.55 -6.34
N ASP A 661 -23.42 27.66 -5.66
CA ASP A 661 -22.47 28.68 -6.09
C ASP A 661 -21.05 28.11 -6.26
N VAL A 662 -20.36 28.52 -7.33
CA VAL A 662 -18.99 28.11 -7.67
C VAL A 662 -18.03 29.26 -7.45
N GLN A 663 -16.89 28.96 -6.83
CA GLN A 663 -15.77 29.88 -6.67
C GLN A 663 -14.64 29.52 -7.63
N PHE A 664 -14.12 30.49 -8.38
CA PHE A 664 -12.91 30.35 -9.19
C PHE A 664 -11.78 31.18 -8.60
N TYR A 665 -10.60 30.59 -8.41
CA TYR A 665 -9.37 31.30 -8.06
C TYR A 665 -8.39 31.21 -9.23
N ILE A 666 -8.24 32.34 -9.93
CA ILE A 666 -7.40 32.45 -11.12
C ILE A 666 -6.04 33.05 -10.75
N TYR A 667 -5.03 32.18 -10.77
CA TYR A 667 -3.64 32.55 -10.56
C TYR A 667 -3.01 33.05 -11.85
N GLY A 668 -2.12 34.03 -11.75
CA GLY A 668 -1.43 34.62 -12.88
C GLY A 668 -0.24 33.81 -13.40
N ASP A 669 0.06 32.68 -12.75
CA ASP A 669 1.08 31.69 -13.09
C ASP A 669 0.65 30.31 -12.52
N PRO A 670 0.80 29.20 -13.27
CA PRO A 670 0.53 27.86 -12.76
C PRO A 670 1.37 27.43 -11.55
N ALA A 671 2.59 27.94 -11.39
CA ALA A 671 3.40 27.67 -10.20
C ALA A 671 2.79 28.33 -8.95
N GLU A 672 2.28 29.54 -9.07
CA GLU A 672 1.63 30.27 -7.97
C GLU A 672 0.36 29.54 -7.49
N MET A 673 -0.40 28.94 -8.43
CA MET A 673 -1.52 28.04 -8.12
C MET A 673 -1.06 26.79 -7.38
N ARG A 674 0.01 26.14 -7.85
CA ARG A 674 0.52 24.90 -7.25
C ARG A 674 1.05 25.11 -5.83
N ASP A 675 1.65 26.26 -5.57
CA ASP A 675 2.05 26.65 -4.22
C ASP A 675 0.86 26.85 -3.26
N ALA A 676 -0.36 27.04 -3.78
CA ALA A 676 -1.56 27.24 -2.96
C ALA A 676 -2.18 25.93 -2.46
N VAL A 677 -1.78 24.77 -2.99
CA VAL A 677 -2.32 23.46 -2.64
C VAL A 677 -1.18 22.48 -2.41
N LEU A 678 -1.04 22.00 -1.19
CA LEU A 678 -0.08 20.99 -0.80
C LEU A 678 -0.42 19.66 -1.50
N TYR A 679 0.61 18.99 -2.02
CA TYR A 679 0.52 17.70 -2.71
C TYR A 679 -0.21 17.71 -4.06
N ILE A 680 -0.41 18.88 -4.66
CA ILE A 680 -0.89 19.00 -6.03
C ILE A 680 0.19 18.57 -7.04
N GLN A 681 -0.23 18.00 -8.17
CA GLN A 681 0.68 17.51 -9.21
C GLN A 681 1.34 18.68 -9.96
N ASP A 682 2.61 18.53 -10.35
CA ASP A 682 3.40 19.60 -10.99
C ASP A 682 2.89 20.05 -12.36
N TRP A 683 2.12 19.19 -13.04
CA TRP A 683 1.54 19.45 -14.35
C TRP A 683 0.12 20.03 -14.30
N ALA A 684 -0.48 20.15 -13.10
CA ALA A 684 -1.83 20.66 -12.95
C ALA A 684 -1.92 22.13 -13.41
N GLY A 685 -2.70 22.38 -14.46
CA GLY A 685 -3.03 23.73 -14.95
C GLY A 685 -4.31 24.29 -14.32
N GLY A 686 -5.20 23.40 -13.86
CA GLY A 686 -6.39 23.71 -13.09
C GLY A 686 -6.87 22.48 -12.32
N VAL A 687 -7.63 22.70 -11.24
CA VAL A 687 -8.19 21.65 -10.38
C VAL A 687 -9.56 22.08 -9.87
N ALA A 688 -10.56 21.21 -9.99
CA ALA A 688 -11.87 21.35 -9.38
C ALA A 688 -11.98 20.56 -8.06
N PHE A 689 -12.19 21.27 -6.95
CA PHE A 689 -12.55 20.72 -5.65
C PHE A 689 -14.06 20.77 -5.46
N ALA A 690 -14.74 19.75 -5.97
CA ALA A 690 -16.20 19.72 -6.02
C ALA A 690 -16.84 19.74 -4.62
N GLU A 691 -16.21 19.11 -3.63
CA GLU A 691 -16.68 19.09 -2.25
C GLU A 691 -16.72 20.49 -1.59
N TYR A 692 -15.92 21.44 -2.10
CA TYR A 692 -15.90 22.84 -1.65
C TYR A 692 -16.59 23.80 -2.65
N ASN A 693 -17.03 23.31 -3.80
CA ASN A 693 -17.47 24.11 -4.95
C ASN A 693 -16.43 25.15 -5.40
N THR A 694 -15.15 24.77 -5.39
CA THR A 694 -14.04 25.67 -5.71
C THR A 694 -13.22 25.11 -6.87
N ILE A 695 -12.83 25.98 -7.81
CA ILE A 695 -11.93 25.68 -8.92
C ILE A 695 -10.72 26.60 -8.85
N LEU A 696 -9.51 26.03 -8.95
CA LEU A 696 -8.25 26.77 -9.04
C LEU A 696 -7.70 26.62 -10.45
N ILE A 697 -7.22 27.71 -11.08
CA ILE A 697 -6.61 27.65 -12.42
C ILE A 697 -5.43 28.62 -12.50
N GLY A 698 -4.29 28.16 -13.03
CA GLY A 698 -3.14 28.99 -13.34
C GLY A 698 -3.18 29.51 -14.77
N VAL A 699 -3.64 30.75 -14.97
CA VAL A 699 -3.81 31.38 -16.28
C VAL A 699 -2.95 32.65 -16.41
N PRO A 700 -1.77 32.57 -17.05
CA PRO A 700 -1.03 33.75 -17.47
C PRO A 700 -1.87 34.65 -18.40
N PRO A 701 -1.81 35.99 -18.25
CA PRO A 701 -2.67 36.90 -19.02
C PRO A 701 -2.58 36.78 -20.55
N ASP A 702 -1.42 36.37 -21.07
CA ASP A 702 -1.15 36.23 -22.51
C ASP A 702 -1.82 35.00 -23.14
N ILE A 703 -2.15 33.98 -22.34
CA ILE A 703 -2.86 32.77 -22.81
C ILE A 703 -4.30 32.67 -22.30
N ALA A 704 -4.80 33.72 -21.63
CA ALA A 704 -6.14 33.72 -21.04
C ALA A 704 -7.26 33.51 -22.09
N ASP A 705 -7.11 34.07 -23.29
CA ASP A 705 -8.11 33.95 -24.36
C ASP A 705 -8.04 32.60 -25.08
N SER A 706 -6.84 32.08 -25.37
CA SER A 706 -6.65 30.85 -26.13
C SER A 706 -6.81 29.59 -25.28
N TRP A 707 -6.24 29.59 -24.06
CA TRP A 707 -6.20 28.43 -23.17
C TRP A 707 -7.08 28.62 -21.93
N GLY A 708 -7.06 29.81 -21.32
CA GLY A 708 -7.85 30.06 -20.11
C GLY A 708 -9.36 29.83 -20.31
N ARG A 709 -9.92 30.25 -21.45
CA ARG A 709 -11.34 30.05 -21.77
C ARG A 709 -11.73 28.57 -21.86
N THR A 710 -10.90 27.73 -22.47
CA THR A 710 -11.20 26.31 -22.64
C THR A 710 -11.04 25.56 -21.32
N THR A 711 -9.98 25.87 -20.56
CA THR A 711 -9.74 25.27 -19.24
C THR A 711 -10.85 25.61 -18.25
N VAL A 712 -11.31 26.86 -18.19
CA VAL A 712 -12.45 27.24 -17.33
C VAL A 712 -13.70 26.41 -17.61
N ARG A 713 -14.01 26.17 -18.88
CA ARG A 713 -15.17 25.34 -19.27
C ARG A 713 -14.99 23.88 -18.87
N HIS A 714 -13.77 23.37 -19.04
CA HIS A 714 -13.41 21.99 -18.71
C HIS A 714 -13.56 21.73 -17.19
N GLU A 715 -12.93 22.55 -16.36
CA GLU A 715 -13.00 22.41 -14.90
C GLU A 715 -14.43 22.64 -14.37
N LEU A 716 -15.16 23.59 -14.97
CA LEU A 716 -16.56 23.83 -14.62
C LEU A 716 -17.43 22.60 -14.90
N ALA A 717 -17.18 21.87 -15.98
CA ALA A 717 -17.93 20.67 -16.32
C ALA A 717 -17.77 19.57 -15.26
N HIS A 718 -16.55 19.34 -14.75
CA HIS A 718 -16.33 18.39 -13.66
C HIS A 718 -17.16 18.73 -12.43
N LEU A 719 -17.12 19.99 -12.01
CA LEU A 719 -17.83 20.45 -10.82
C LEU A 719 -19.35 20.37 -11.00
N VAL A 720 -19.87 20.85 -12.14
CA VAL A 720 -21.32 20.84 -12.42
C VAL A 720 -21.86 19.40 -12.54
N VAL A 721 -21.12 18.50 -13.19
CA VAL A 721 -21.49 17.08 -13.28
C VAL A 721 -21.46 16.43 -11.90
N GLU A 722 -20.48 16.75 -11.05
CA GLU A 722 -20.42 16.23 -9.69
C GLU A 722 -21.59 16.74 -8.84
N GLN A 723 -21.92 18.03 -8.88
CA GLN A 723 -23.10 18.57 -8.19
C GLN A 723 -24.40 17.87 -8.61
N PHE A 724 -24.56 17.61 -9.91
CA PHE A 724 -25.76 16.99 -10.46
C PHE A 724 -25.88 15.50 -10.12
N ALA A 725 -24.75 14.80 -10.09
CA ALA A 725 -24.67 13.36 -9.87
C ALA A 725 -24.14 13.02 -8.47
N TRP A 726 -24.28 13.93 -7.50
CA TRP A 726 -23.81 13.69 -6.14
C TRP A 726 -24.69 12.67 -5.41
N SER A 727 -24.05 11.75 -4.70
CA SER A 727 -24.74 10.69 -3.97
C SER A 727 -23.89 10.13 -2.83
N CYS A 728 -24.56 9.77 -1.73
CA CYS A 728 -23.93 9.12 -0.59
C CYS A 728 -23.74 7.61 -0.72
N VAL A 729 -24.24 7.02 -1.81
CA VAL A 729 -24.13 5.58 -2.07
C VAL A 729 -22.86 5.26 -2.88
N GLY A 730 -22.18 6.28 -3.42
CA GLY A 730 -20.80 6.17 -3.91
C GLY A 730 -20.63 5.42 -5.22
N GLY A 731 -21.51 5.64 -6.21
CA GLY A 731 -21.28 5.07 -7.53
C GLY A 731 -20.25 5.84 -8.36
N ARG A 732 -19.30 5.12 -8.95
CA ARG A 732 -18.20 5.72 -9.72
C ARG A 732 -18.65 6.02 -11.14
N ARG A 733 -18.16 7.12 -11.72
CA ARG A 733 -18.24 7.37 -13.17
C ARG A 733 -16.97 6.83 -13.83
N PRO A 734 -17.07 6.16 -14.99
CA PRO A 734 -15.86 5.73 -15.69
C PRO A 734 -15.11 6.96 -16.21
N THR A 735 -13.78 6.91 -16.17
CA THR A 735 -12.91 8.06 -16.52
C THR A 735 -13.21 8.59 -17.92
N TRP A 736 -13.42 7.72 -18.92
CA TRP A 736 -13.79 8.17 -20.27
C TRP A 736 -15.07 9.01 -20.31
N LEU A 737 -16.03 8.77 -19.42
CA LEU A 737 -17.26 9.56 -19.37
C LEU A 737 -17.00 10.89 -18.67
N ASN A 738 -16.28 10.87 -17.55
CA ASN A 738 -15.92 12.07 -16.79
C ASN A 738 -15.14 13.07 -17.66
N GLU A 739 -14.09 12.57 -18.32
CA GLU A 739 -13.24 13.37 -19.18
C GLU A 739 -13.89 13.73 -20.51
N GLY A 740 -14.65 12.79 -21.09
CA GLY A 740 -15.38 13.05 -22.34
C GLY A 740 -16.39 14.19 -22.19
N LEU A 741 -17.12 14.26 -21.08
CA LEU A 741 -18.05 15.36 -20.79
C LEU A 741 -17.31 16.69 -20.61
N ALA A 742 -16.16 16.67 -19.94
CA ALA A 742 -15.36 17.86 -19.70
C ALA A 742 -14.68 18.40 -20.98
N VAL A 743 -14.16 17.53 -21.85
CA VAL A 743 -13.65 17.94 -23.17
C VAL A 743 -14.79 18.41 -24.07
N TYR A 744 -15.96 17.76 -24.01
CA TYR A 744 -17.14 18.19 -24.76
C TYR A 744 -17.58 19.61 -24.38
N ALA A 745 -17.51 19.96 -23.10
CA ALA A 745 -17.85 21.28 -22.59
C ALA A 745 -16.90 22.40 -23.09
N GLN A 746 -15.70 22.08 -23.57
CA GLN A 746 -14.79 23.05 -24.16
C GLN A 746 -15.33 23.63 -25.48
N GLY A 747 -16.25 22.93 -26.14
CA GLY A 747 -16.87 23.32 -27.41
C GLY A 747 -16.53 22.36 -28.56
N PRO A 748 -16.68 22.82 -29.82
CA PRO A 748 -16.29 22.02 -30.99
C PRO A 748 -14.81 21.60 -30.93
N PRO A 749 -14.46 20.40 -31.42
CA PRO A 749 -13.12 19.86 -31.26
C PRO A 749 -12.14 20.70 -32.07
N ASP A 750 -10.97 20.97 -31.49
CA ASP A 750 -9.92 21.75 -32.14
C ASP A 750 -9.23 20.94 -33.27
N GLU A 751 -8.20 21.51 -33.89
CA GLU A 751 -7.47 20.81 -34.95
C GLU A 751 -6.71 19.56 -34.45
N VAL A 752 -6.22 19.59 -33.20
CA VAL A 752 -5.48 18.47 -32.60
C VAL A 752 -6.43 17.31 -32.34
N THR A 753 -7.53 17.54 -31.62
CA THR A 753 -8.55 16.52 -31.34
C THR A 753 -9.11 15.92 -32.63
N ARG A 754 -9.39 16.76 -33.65
CA ARG A 754 -9.83 16.25 -34.96
C ARG A 754 -8.78 15.38 -35.64
N SER A 755 -7.51 15.77 -35.57
CA SER A 755 -6.38 15.00 -36.13
C SER A 755 -6.21 13.67 -35.41
N GLU A 756 -6.25 13.65 -34.08
CA GLU A 756 -6.15 12.44 -33.25
C GLU A 756 -7.31 11.47 -33.51
N ILE A 757 -8.55 11.97 -33.62
CA ILE A 757 -9.71 11.14 -34.00
C ILE A 757 -9.51 10.56 -35.40
N ALA A 758 -9.09 11.37 -36.38
CA ALA A 758 -8.86 10.91 -37.75
C ALA A 758 -7.75 9.85 -37.84
N GLN A 759 -6.66 10.03 -37.08
CA GLN A 759 -5.57 9.06 -36.97
C GLN A 759 -6.04 7.78 -36.26
N GLY A 760 -6.80 7.92 -35.17
CA GLY A 760 -7.40 6.81 -34.44
C GLY A 760 -8.29 5.92 -35.31
N ILE A 761 -9.06 6.53 -36.22
CA ILE A 761 -9.86 5.84 -37.23
C ILE A 761 -8.95 5.15 -38.27
N ALA A 762 -8.03 5.91 -38.89
CA ALA A 762 -7.24 5.43 -40.02
C ALA A 762 -6.25 4.32 -39.64
N GLN A 763 -5.67 4.40 -38.45
CA GLN A 763 -4.62 3.50 -37.96
C GLN A 763 -5.13 2.51 -36.90
N ASN A 764 -6.42 2.58 -36.54
CA ASN A 764 -7.04 1.73 -35.53
C ASN A 764 -6.37 1.81 -34.14
N LEU A 765 -6.04 3.04 -33.70
CA LEU A 765 -5.27 3.30 -32.48
C LEU A 765 -6.11 3.47 -31.21
N PHE A 766 -7.44 3.60 -31.34
CA PHE A 766 -8.31 3.75 -30.18
C PHE A 766 -8.12 2.59 -29.19
N MET A 767 -8.18 2.89 -27.90
CA MET A 767 -8.15 1.89 -26.84
C MET A 767 -9.52 1.21 -26.70
N PRO A 768 -9.59 -0.02 -26.14
CA PRO A 768 -10.87 -0.57 -25.71
C PRO A 768 -11.54 0.38 -24.73
N LEU A 769 -12.81 0.73 -24.94
CA LEU A 769 -13.54 1.66 -24.08
C LEU A 769 -13.61 1.16 -22.63
N ARG A 770 -13.68 -0.18 -22.47
CA ARG A 770 -13.64 -0.86 -21.17
C ARG A 770 -12.34 -0.62 -20.40
N SER A 771 -11.22 -0.45 -21.09
CA SER A 771 -9.93 -0.12 -20.48
C SER A 771 -9.90 1.32 -19.96
N LEU A 772 -10.65 2.23 -20.59
CA LEU A 772 -10.75 3.64 -20.18
C LEU A 772 -11.76 3.88 -19.04
N ASN A 773 -12.31 2.81 -18.44
CA ASN A 773 -13.09 2.92 -17.21
C ASN A 773 -12.21 3.28 -16.00
N GLY A 774 -10.93 2.89 -16.03
CA GLY A 774 -9.89 3.27 -15.06
C GLY A 774 -9.10 4.49 -15.52
N ALA A 775 -7.87 4.66 -15.04
CA ALA A 775 -7.03 5.80 -15.41
C ALA A 775 -6.68 5.82 -16.90
N PHE A 776 -6.50 7.01 -17.47
CA PHE A 776 -5.93 7.16 -18.80
C PHE A 776 -4.43 6.78 -18.81
N PRO A 777 -3.85 6.44 -19.97
CA PRO A 777 -2.42 6.16 -20.08
C PRO A 777 -1.56 7.33 -19.59
N SER A 778 -0.41 7.02 -18.99
CA SER A 778 0.57 8.01 -18.53
C SER A 778 1.40 8.64 -19.66
N HIS A 779 1.40 8.05 -20.85
CA HIS A 779 2.12 8.55 -22.02
C HIS A 779 1.33 9.67 -22.71
N SER A 780 1.95 10.84 -22.93
CA SER A 780 1.28 12.06 -23.43
C SER A 780 0.50 11.87 -24.73
N GLU A 781 1.05 11.12 -25.70
CA GLU A 781 0.36 10.85 -26.99
C GLU A 781 -0.85 9.92 -26.82
N GLN A 782 -0.73 8.90 -25.96
CA GLN A 782 -1.84 7.98 -25.69
C GLN A 782 -2.91 8.62 -24.80
N ALA A 783 -2.50 9.50 -23.89
CA ALA A 783 -3.40 10.32 -23.08
C ALA A 783 -4.21 11.27 -23.96
N GLY A 784 -3.56 12.01 -24.87
CA GLY A 784 -4.24 12.87 -25.85
C GLY A 784 -5.29 12.11 -26.66
N LEU A 785 -4.91 10.94 -27.20
CA LEU A 785 -5.83 10.07 -27.90
C LEU A 785 -6.98 9.55 -27.01
N ALA A 786 -6.76 9.30 -25.71
CA ALA A 786 -7.81 8.92 -24.77
C ALA A 786 -8.85 10.03 -24.56
N TYR A 787 -8.41 11.29 -24.42
CA TYR A 787 -9.30 12.45 -24.32
C TYR A 787 -10.11 12.63 -25.62
N SER A 788 -9.44 12.59 -26.77
CA SER A 788 -10.06 12.71 -28.08
C SER A 788 -11.04 11.58 -28.38
N GLN A 789 -10.70 10.34 -27.98
CA GLN A 789 -11.61 9.19 -28.03
C GLN A 789 -12.83 9.42 -27.12
N SER A 790 -12.61 9.87 -25.89
CA SER A 790 -13.68 10.10 -24.91
C SER A 790 -14.66 11.19 -25.34
N TYR A 791 -14.14 12.30 -25.89
CA TYR A 791 -14.94 13.33 -26.56
C TYR A 791 -15.83 12.70 -27.64
N SER A 792 -15.23 11.90 -28.54
CA SER A 792 -15.96 11.28 -29.65
C SER A 792 -17.06 10.31 -29.19
N VAL A 793 -16.83 9.57 -28.10
CA VAL A 793 -17.84 8.67 -27.51
C VAL A 793 -18.98 9.46 -26.90
N VAL A 794 -18.68 10.51 -26.12
CA VAL A 794 -19.70 11.37 -25.49
C VAL A 794 -20.52 12.13 -26.54
N ASP A 795 -19.87 12.70 -27.55
CA ASP A 795 -20.54 13.34 -28.68
C ASP A 795 -21.49 12.37 -29.39
N PHE A 796 -21.05 11.13 -29.64
CA PHE A 796 -21.91 10.08 -30.18
C PHE A 796 -23.12 9.80 -29.27
N MET A 797 -22.90 9.66 -27.96
CA MET A 797 -23.98 9.38 -27.01
C MET A 797 -25.02 10.49 -26.98
N LEU A 798 -24.57 11.75 -26.90
CA LEU A 798 -25.44 12.92 -26.91
C LEU A 798 -26.18 13.07 -28.25
N ALA A 799 -25.48 12.93 -29.38
CA ALA A 799 -26.08 13.04 -30.71
C ALA A 799 -27.10 11.92 -30.99
N ARG A 800 -26.84 10.70 -30.50
CA ARG A 800 -27.67 9.52 -30.81
C ARG A 800 -28.86 9.37 -29.86
N TYR A 801 -28.67 9.63 -28.57
CA TYR A 801 -29.62 9.31 -27.51
C TYR A 801 -30.14 10.54 -26.75
N GLY A 802 -29.47 11.69 -26.87
CA GLY A 802 -29.90 12.97 -26.31
C GLY A 802 -29.59 13.17 -24.82
N ALA A 803 -29.70 14.43 -24.39
CA ALA A 803 -29.47 14.87 -23.01
C ALA A 803 -30.23 14.08 -21.93
N PRO A 804 -31.54 13.75 -22.09
CA PRO A 804 -32.28 13.05 -21.03
C PRO A 804 -31.72 11.65 -20.71
N ALA A 805 -31.21 10.94 -21.72
CA ALA A 805 -30.56 9.65 -21.51
C ALA A 805 -29.23 9.81 -20.78
N MET A 806 -28.43 10.83 -21.13
CA MET A 806 -27.18 11.14 -20.42
C MET A 806 -27.41 11.46 -18.93
N GLN A 807 -28.41 12.30 -18.63
CA GLN A 807 -28.79 12.61 -17.25
C GLN A 807 -29.18 11.36 -16.46
N THR A 808 -30.00 10.49 -17.08
CA THR A 808 -30.43 9.24 -16.46
C THR A 808 -29.23 8.33 -16.20
N LEU A 809 -28.26 8.26 -17.12
CA LEU A 809 -27.01 7.53 -16.90
C LEU A 809 -26.25 8.07 -15.70
N LEU A 810 -26.02 9.38 -15.64
CA LEU A 810 -25.25 10.01 -14.56
C LEU A 810 -25.90 9.77 -13.20
N GLN A 811 -27.24 9.88 -13.10
CA GLN A 811 -27.98 9.59 -11.87
C GLN A 811 -28.00 8.10 -11.51
N THR A 812 -28.09 7.21 -12.51
CA THR A 812 -28.04 5.76 -12.28
C THR A 812 -26.67 5.32 -11.78
N LEU A 813 -25.60 5.88 -12.35
CA LEU A 813 -24.25 5.71 -11.86
C LEU A 813 -24.13 6.26 -10.44
N ALA A 814 -24.57 7.49 -10.16
CA ALA A 814 -24.56 8.08 -8.82
C ALA A 814 -25.26 7.21 -7.76
N ALA A 815 -26.34 6.52 -8.15
CA ALA A 815 -27.09 5.61 -7.27
C ALA A 815 -26.34 4.30 -6.93
N GLY A 816 -25.14 4.08 -7.45
CA GLY A 816 -24.29 2.93 -7.13
C GLY A 816 -24.30 1.80 -8.16
N ALA A 817 -24.97 1.97 -9.31
CA ALA A 817 -25.01 0.95 -10.35
C ALA A 817 -23.63 0.75 -11.01
N GLY A 818 -23.32 -0.50 -11.39
CA GLY A 818 -22.10 -0.80 -12.16
C GLY A 818 -22.18 -0.26 -13.59
N TYR A 819 -21.03 -0.05 -14.27
CA TYR A 819 -20.99 0.57 -15.61
C TYR A 819 -21.85 -0.15 -16.65
N ASP A 820 -21.71 -1.48 -16.76
CA ASP A 820 -22.50 -2.29 -17.71
C ASP A 820 -23.99 -2.30 -17.34
N GLU A 821 -24.32 -2.31 -16.04
CA GLU A 821 -25.70 -2.27 -15.56
C GLU A 821 -26.37 -0.93 -15.88
N ALA A 822 -25.69 0.18 -15.60
CA ALA A 822 -26.18 1.52 -15.87
C ALA A 822 -26.36 1.77 -17.37
N LEU A 823 -25.37 1.37 -18.20
CA LEU A 823 -25.49 1.48 -19.64
C LEU A 823 -26.61 0.58 -20.18
N GLN A 824 -26.76 -0.64 -19.66
CA GLN A 824 -27.82 -1.56 -20.10
C GLN A 824 -29.19 -1.00 -19.74
N ALA A 825 -29.36 -0.45 -18.54
CA ALA A 825 -30.62 0.12 -18.09
C ALA A 825 -31.05 1.34 -18.91
N VAL A 826 -30.09 2.16 -19.37
CA VAL A 826 -30.37 3.45 -20.03
C VAL A 826 -30.35 3.36 -21.55
N TYR A 827 -29.38 2.64 -22.12
CA TYR A 827 -29.13 2.58 -23.56
C TYR A 827 -29.40 1.21 -24.19
N ASP A 828 -29.76 0.20 -23.39
CA ASP A 828 -29.85 -1.21 -23.81
C ASP A 828 -28.53 -1.75 -24.38
N LEU A 829 -27.41 -1.20 -23.91
CA LEU A 829 -26.04 -1.55 -24.31
C LEU A 829 -25.18 -1.76 -23.07
N ASN A 830 -24.24 -2.71 -23.11
CA ASN A 830 -23.11 -2.73 -22.18
C ASN A 830 -21.93 -1.90 -22.76
N VAL A 831 -20.80 -1.81 -22.06
CA VAL A 831 -19.63 -1.02 -22.53
C VAL A 831 -19.14 -1.48 -23.92
N ASP A 832 -19.15 -2.79 -24.16
CA ASP A 832 -18.71 -3.38 -25.45
C ASP A 832 -19.71 -3.08 -26.58
N GLY A 833 -21.01 -3.09 -26.26
CA GLY A 833 -22.08 -2.69 -27.16
C GLY A 833 -22.00 -1.20 -27.52
N LEU A 834 -21.69 -0.36 -26.53
CA LEU A 834 -21.43 1.07 -26.74
C LEU A 834 -20.22 1.29 -27.66
N GLU A 835 -19.10 0.61 -27.42
CA GLU A 835 -17.92 0.69 -28.30
C GLU A 835 -18.27 0.26 -29.73
N THR A 836 -19.00 -0.85 -29.88
CA THR A 836 -19.39 -1.35 -31.21
C THR A 836 -20.26 -0.34 -31.97
N ALA A 837 -21.25 0.25 -31.29
CA ALA A 837 -22.15 1.24 -31.90
C ALA A 837 -21.42 2.55 -32.25
N TRP A 838 -20.54 3.03 -31.37
CA TRP A 838 -19.72 4.21 -31.60
C TRP A 838 -18.76 4.03 -32.78
N ARG A 839 -17.99 2.93 -32.82
CA ARG A 839 -17.02 2.64 -33.89
C ARG A 839 -17.69 2.55 -35.26
N ALA A 840 -18.87 1.93 -35.33
CA ALA A 840 -19.67 1.86 -36.55
C ALA A 840 -20.09 3.25 -37.04
N THR A 841 -20.40 4.17 -36.11
CA THR A 841 -20.85 5.54 -36.43
C THR A 841 -19.71 6.38 -36.99
N ILE A 842 -18.50 6.28 -36.44
CA ILE A 842 -17.33 7.04 -36.90
C ILE A 842 -16.58 6.38 -38.06
N GLY A 843 -17.03 5.20 -38.53
CA GLY A 843 -16.38 4.46 -39.61
C GLY A 843 -15.06 3.78 -39.21
N ALA A 844 -14.81 3.57 -37.91
CA ALA A 844 -13.64 2.85 -37.42
C ALA A 844 -13.80 1.33 -37.64
N PRO A 845 -12.68 0.58 -37.83
CA PRO A 845 -12.75 -0.87 -37.96
C PRO A 845 -13.43 -1.53 -36.75
N PRO A 846 -14.24 -2.59 -36.92
CA PRO A 846 -14.82 -3.31 -35.80
C PRO A 846 -13.71 -3.98 -34.97
N ARG A 847 -13.85 -3.96 -33.63
CA ARG A 847 -12.93 -4.66 -32.73
C ARG A 847 -13.45 -6.07 -32.44
N VAL A 848 -12.55 -7.06 -32.44
CA VAL A 848 -12.85 -8.38 -31.88
C VAL A 848 -12.71 -8.27 -30.36
N ILE A 849 -13.83 -8.34 -29.65
CA ILE A 849 -13.86 -8.23 -28.19
C ILE A 849 -13.79 -9.66 -27.62
N PRO A 850 -12.69 -10.08 -26.97
CA PRO A 850 -12.66 -11.37 -26.29
C PRO A 850 -13.66 -11.36 -25.11
N PRO A 851 -14.21 -12.52 -24.68
CA PRO A 851 -14.97 -12.58 -23.43
C PRO A 851 -14.01 -12.23 -22.28
N THR A 852 -14.22 -11.06 -21.66
CA THR A 852 -13.20 -10.40 -20.84
C THR A 852 -13.53 -10.51 -19.34
N PRO A 853 -12.55 -10.82 -18.46
CA PRO A 853 -12.66 -10.62 -17.01
C PRO A 853 -12.76 -9.12 -16.64
N THR A 854 -13.45 -8.82 -15.54
CA THR A 854 -13.77 -7.46 -15.07
C THR A 854 -12.54 -6.55 -14.95
N ALA A 855 -12.67 -5.30 -15.40
CA ALA A 855 -11.64 -4.27 -15.30
C ALA A 855 -11.27 -3.95 -13.84
N VAL A 856 -9.97 -3.78 -13.60
CA VAL A 856 -9.40 -3.28 -12.34
C VAL A 856 -9.70 -1.78 -12.24
N VAL A 857 -10.30 -1.36 -11.13
CA VAL A 857 -10.64 0.05 -10.90
C VAL A 857 -9.42 0.78 -10.34
N ALA A 858 -8.69 1.50 -11.20
CA ALA A 858 -7.78 2.55 -10.76
C ALA A 858 -8.60 3.78 -10.30
N ALA A 859 -8.06 4.57 -9.35
CA ALA A 859 -8.64 5.86 -8.99
C ALA A 859 -8.68 6.79 -10.22
N SER A 860 -9.73 7.60 -10.35
CA SER A 860 -9.88 8.62 -11.38
C SER A 860 -8.91 9.79 -11.14
N ILE A 861 -8.21 10.21 -12.19
CA ILE A 861 -7.34 11.40 -12.22
C ILE A 861 -7.86 12.34 -13.34
N PRO A 862 -8.39 13.55 -13.06
CA PRO A 862 -8.52 14.65 -14.04
C PRO A 862 -7.28 15.58 -14.02
N THR A 863 -6.90 16.44 -14.97
CA THR A 863 -6.82 16.39 -16.45
C THR A 863 -5.54 17.11 -16.88
N ILE A 864 -4.72 16.50 -17.76
CA ILE A 864 -3.64 17.17 -18.50
C ILE A 864 -4.23 17.74 -19.80
N VAL A 865 -4.11 19.05 -20.04
CA VAL A 865 -4.21 19.62 -21.40
C VAL A 865 -2.84 19.50 -22.06
N PRO A 866 -2.70 18.93 -23.28
CA PRO A 866 -1.42 18.85 -23.97
C PRO A 866 -0.89 20.25 -24.30
N LEU A 867 0.28 20.61 -23.78
CA LEU A 867 1.06 21.73 -24.32
C LEU A 867 1.44 21.39 -25.76
N SER A 868 0.94 22.16 -26.71
CA SER A 868 1.42 22.12 -28.09
C SER A 868 2.90 22.51 -28.15
N GLY A 869 3.77 21.50 -28.28
CA GLY A 869 5.10 21.55 -28.89
C GLY A 869 6.12 22.52 -28.28
N ALA A 870 6.96 22.02 -27.37
CA ALA A 870 8.29 22.60 -27.19
C ALA A 870 9.10 22.38 -28.50
N GLN A 871 9.44 23.48 -29.18
CA GLN A 871 10.27 23.43 -30.39
C GLN A 871 11.65 22.86 -30.05
N SER A 872 12.04 21.78 -30.75
CA SER A 872 13.36 21.18 -30.63
C SER A 872 14.44 22.09 -31.23
N MET A 873 15.47 22.39 -30.45
CA MET A 873 16.71 22.97 -30.97
C MET A 873 17.59 21.84 -31.52
N PRO A 874 18.07 21.91 -32.78
CA PRO A 874 18.83 20.82 -33.37
C PRO A 874 20.27 20.76 -32.83
N THR A 875 20.67 19.58 -32.36
CA THR A 875 22.06 19.23 -32.05
C THR A 875 22.85 18.97 -33.35
N PRO A 876 24.11 19.44 -33.51
CA PRO A 876 24.91 19.16 -34.70
C PRO A 876 25.21 17.66 -34.88
N PRO A 877 25.43 17.18 -36.12
CA PRO A 877 25.57 15.75 -36.41
C PRO A 877 26.88 15.19 -35.83
N SER A 878 26.76 14.03 -35.16
CA SER A 878 27.89 13.19 -34.77
C SER A 878 28.63 12.67 -36.03
N ALA A 879 29.96 12.73 -35.99
CA ALA A 879 30.82 12.28 -37.08
C ALA A 879 30.74 10.76 -37.28
N ALA A 880 30.81 10.36 -38.55
CA ALA A 880 30.58 9.01 -39.04
C ALA A 880 31.58 7.95 -38.54
N ALA A 881 31.06 6.72 -38.48
CA ALA A 881 31.73 5.47 -38.16
C ALA A 881 33.01 5.20 -38.95
N THR A 882 33.97 4.50 -38.32
CA THR A 882 35.05 3.80 -39.03
C THR A 882 34.94 2.29 -38.76
N ALA A 883 34.99 1.50 -39.84
CA ALA A 883 34.76 0.06 -39.85
C ALA A 883 36.02 -0.78 -39.54
N ALA A 884 35.78 -1.90 -38.83
CA ALA A 884 36.32 -3.28 -38.90
C ALA A 884 37.80 -3.56 -39.29
N PRO A 885 38.45 -4.64 -38.78
CA PRO A 885 38.13 -5.99 -39.30
C PRO A 885 38.27 -7.22 -38.37
N ALA A 886 37.42 -8.20 -38.74
CA ALA A 886 37.45 -9.68 -38.71
C ALA A 886 38.59 -10.55 -38.11
N GLY A 887 38.14 -11.68 -37.54
CA GLY A 887 38.82 -12.98 -37.44
C GLY A 887 38.68 -13.59 -36.03
N THR A 888 38.38 -14.86 -35.77
CA THR A 888 38.19 -16.07 -36.58
C THR A 888 37.59 -17.15 -35.65
N THR A 889 36.81 -18.05 -36.24
CA THR A 889 36.18 -19.26 -35.68
C THR A 889 37.18 -20.31 -35.15
N THR A 890 36.78 -21.11 -34.14
CA THR A 890 36.83 -22.60 -34.21
C THR A 890 36.01 -23.26 -33.10
N ASN A 891 35.22 -24.25 -33.51
CA ASN A 891 34.52 -25.25 -32.71
C ASN A 891 35.51 -26.18 -31.97
N ASP A 892 35.09 -26.75 -30.84
CA ASP A 892 34.90 -28.20 -30.69
C ASP A 892 34.43 -28.58 -29.26
N SER A 893 33.37 -29.39 -29.23
CA SER A 893 32.95 -30.30 -28.15
C SER A 893 32.95 -31.70 -28.79
N PRO A 894 33.19 -32.83 -28.07
CA PRO A 894 32.18 -33.37 -27.14
C PRO A 894 32.72 -34.28 -26.00
N GLY A 895 31.84 -34.73 -25.09
CA GLY A 895 32.09 -36.01 -24.38
C GLY A 895 31.45 -36.23 -22.99
N ILE A 896 30.19 -36.66 -23.02
CA ILE A 896 29.30 -37.23 -21.98
C ILE A 896 29.94 -38.30 -21.05
N SER A 897 29.51 -38.36 -19.77
CA SER A 897 29.14 -39.63 -19.09
C SER A 897 28.29 -39.45 -17.83
N VAL A 898 27.39 -40.42 -17.64
CA VAL A 898 26.20 -40.48 -16.78
C VAL A 898 26.33 -41.65 -15.78
N CYS A 899 25.44 -41.66 -14.77
CA CYS A 899 25.06 -42.74 -13.82
C CYS A 899 25.85 -42.74 -12.50
N GLY A 900 25.26 -42.96 -11.33
CA GLY A 900 23.90 -43.40 -10.96
C GLY A 900 23.92 -43.94 -9.51
N VAL A 901 22.77 -43.85 -8.85
CA VAL A 901 22.47 -43.98 -7.41
C VAL A 901 22.59 -45.43 -6.85
N GLY A 902 22.86 -45.60 -5.54
CA GLY A 902 22.59 -46.87 -4.84
C GLY A 902 22.97 -47.00 -3.34
N LEU A 903 22.01 -46.67 -2.47
CA LEU A 903 21.65 -47.19 -1.12
C LEU A 903 22.52 -48.25 -0.35
N ALA A 904 22.83 -47.92 0.92
CA ALA A 904 22.55 -48.63 2.21
C ALA A 904 22.92 -50.15 2.42
N PRO A 905 22.77 -50.72 3.64
CA PRO A 905 23.67 -50.57 4.78
C PRO A 905 24.23 -51.90 5.34
N LEU A 906 25.10 -51.73 6.34
CA LEU A 906 25.94 -52.70 7.07
C LEU A 906 25.22 -53.85 7.79
N LEU A 907 25.86 -55.03 7.74
CA LEU A 907 25.95 -55.97 8.86
C LEU A 907 27.38 -56.52 8.97
N LEU A 908 27.94 -56.46 10.18
CA LEU A 908 29.25 -56.99 10.56
C LEU A 908 29.09 -58.36 11.23
N PHE A 909 30.01 -59.28 10.94
CA PHE A 909 30.50 -60.26 11.91
C PHE A 909 32.02 -60.34 11.79
N GLY A 910 32.71 -60.12 12.91
CA GLY A 910 34.17 -60.07 12.97
C GLY A 910 34.84 -61.43 13.09
N TRP A 911 36.16 -61.46 12.91
CA TRP A 911 37.00 -62.44 13.57
C TRP A 911 38.44 -61.95 13.81
N PHE A 912 39.02 -62.54 14.86
CA PHE A 912 40.26 -62.24 15.56
C PHE A 912 41.55 -62.43 14.73
N GLY A 913 42.60 -61.69 15.09
CA GLY A 913 43.91 -62.33 15.32
C GLY A 913 45.20 -61.58 14.95
N ARG A 914 45.92 -61.16 16.00
CA ARG A 914 47.40 -61.13 16.18
C ARG A 914 48.27 -60.03 15.53
N ARG A 915 48.77 -59.16 16.44
CA ARG A 915 50.19 -58.86 16.77
C ARG A 915 51.21 -58.78 15.61
N ARG A 916 51.86 -57.61 15.45
CA ARG A 916 53.23 -57.31 15.97
C ARG A 916 53.74 -55.91 15.57
N GLN A 917 54.43 -55.29 16.53
CA GLN A 917 55.59 -54.35 16.44
C GLN A 917 55.43 -53.06 15.62
N ARG A 918 55.38 -51.88 16.25
CA ARG A 918 56.51 -51.06 16.78
C ARG A 918 57.54 -50.66 15.71
N GLN A 919 57.48 -49.39 15.30
CA GLN A 919 58.54 -48.34 15.34
C GLN A 919 58.00 -47.18 14.49
N SER A 920 57.58 -46.04 15.06
CA SER A 920 58.41 -44.91 15.52
C SER A 920 59.39 -44.42 14.46
N ASP A 921 59.07 -43.28 13.86
CA ASP A 921 59.88 -42.05 13.77
C ASP A 921 59.38 -41.26 12.54
N ALA A 922 58.67 -40.15 12.74
CA ALA A 922 59.14 -38.81 13.12
C ALA A 922 59.61 -37.99 11.91
N THR A 923 59.02 -36.78 11.82
CA THR A 923 59.46 -35.58 11.09
C THR A 923 59.48 -35.70 9.56
N THR A 924 58.77 -34.85 8.81
CA THR A 924 58.64 -33.39 8.94
C THR A 924 57.33 -32.93 8.30
#